data_AF-A0A1I6JM06-F1
#
_entry.id   AF-A0A1I6JM06-F1
#
_cell.length_a   1.000
_cell.length_b   1.000
_cell.length_c   1.000
_cell.angle_alpha   90.00
_cell.angle_beta   90.00
_cell.angle_gamma   90.00
#
_symmetry.space_group_name_H-M   'P 1'
#
loop_
_entity.id
_entity.type
_entity.pdbx_description
1 polymer ?
#
loop_
_entity_poly.entity_id
_entity_poly.type
_entity_poly.pdbx_seq_one_letter_code
_entity_poly.pdbx_strand_id
1 'polypeptide(L)'
;MVDVIAGNRFASGSEVDVGSVGQSPYSVDLATLASGTVISVWQDTQGIYASRYTSSGAAIGPEVLIAAGGRQSTVVGLADGSYAVAWLEDVPSPSGYNGSKAFVRVFDADGVALSQPTLMSSISYGSQSNLMLVALENGGFVGGWCVSASASAVRTFDGGGTPLNEDAFTSSSMASSAAAVSLADGRVLVATSTIFSPASIELRAYDPTTGVVEQQAIGQRTPAPGAYFSYPSLTRLASGEIVVSWLEILQSSAIVRGEVLTATGGPTNRSFAVSGTSSILPTVAALDDGGFVLTYSGSSQSGATVYGQVFDDAAAKVGDAFTFNAPGDVDVRNATVASIGAGDFVVSWEYRTGGNLFDASLRFYYDSTEGTNAGETLTGSPAIDILLGLGGDDTLNGLGGDDFLNGGAGADVLNGGEGSDTAIFDDSDAAVSIDLSTGKTSGGTAAGDTLNSIENVVGSAFADRLVGDSGSNRLEGGAGDDVLIGLGGDDTLDGGAGNDVLIGRGGGDTLDGGAGTDTADYSASATGVVVVLQGTQREGGDAQGDVLIDIENLRGSAFNDVLVGTNGVNVLEGLAGDDILNGGVNADTLNGGEGSDEANYAGSANAVRVNLATGQAAGGDAQGDTLISIENLRGSNGGDTLTGDARANRLLGLAGDDVLTGGAGDDLLVGGEGSDVAVFGVASGAASLRFADDGALIVTSAEGTDTLREIETLRFTDRSIAIAAFGAINTTYQRYGGRAATDGELSYWGGQIASGATVGDVRGAILADPLSARAIEGSYRELFGRAPSDAEVATWRKMFGGEADLVTLRSVILSDAAGIAYTNAAIDRLYSDYGGRAAASGEIDFWRGQLASGTTLADVREVLIGDALGANMINETYLDLFGRAAGTDEIAVWQGILRDGAEPSALRNAILSDPAGRAHTAGMIADIYTDLGGRASTAAETEVWIGLIRGGANYDTLRSAVLDDGVLGRHVSETIDTYYRDYFGRAADAGEVDAWRGIFRNGAGTDTLLETLFTHPDASAGGVVRAGGTAAADTFRLGSSEHLLIEGFDPAADLLDLRGSALANVDPLLGAREVTSLDGRIDVLLGGGDVLLTGIQLSQLSAGDFLV
;
A
#
# COMPACT_ATOMS: atom_id res chain seq x y z
N MET A 1 -16.82 12.50 -31.73
CA MET A 1 -17.69 13.71 -31.67
C MET A 1 -17.44 14.74 -32.76
N VAL A 2 -16.19 14.90 -33.27
CA VAL A 2 -15.84 15.81 -34.40
C VAL A 2 -16.79 15.72 -35.63
N ASP A 3 -17.47 14.59 -35.85
CA ASP A 3 -18.37 14.37 -37.00
C ASP A 3 -19.75 15.08 -36.89
N VAL A 4 -20.20 15.49 -35.70
CA VAL A 4 -21.53 16.13 -35.51
C VAL A 4 -21.57 17.53 -36.12
N ILE A 5 -20.48 18.28 -35.95
CA ILE A 5 -20.33 19.67 -36.45
C ILE A 5 -20.32 19.72 -38.00
N ALA A 6 -20.22 18.58 -38.68
CA ALA A 6 -20.28 18.49 -40.15
C ALA A 6 -21.71 18.40 -40.74
N GLY A 7 -22.76 18.48 -39.92
CA GLY A 7 -24.16 18.46 -40.37
C GLY A 7 -24.71 17.06 -40.66
N ASN A 8 -24.13 16.03 -40.02
CA ASN A 8 -24.63 14.67 -40.06
C ASN A 8 -25.62 14.44 -38.92
N ARG A 9 -26.78 13.86 -39.23
CA ARG A 9 -27.83 13.52 -38.26
C ARG A 9 -27.33 12.66 -37.08
N PHE A 10 -26.35 11.80 -37.34
CA PHE A 10 -25.82 10.86 -36.35
C PHE A 10 -24.38 11.20 -35.98
N ALA A 11 -24.08 11.14 -34.69
CA ALA A 11 -22.69 11.11 -34.21
C ALA A 11 -22.21 9.68 -34.07
N SER A 12 -20.95 9.42 -34.41
CA SER A 12 -20.30 8.19 -33.98
C SER A 12 -19.92 8.28 -32.50
N GLY A 13 -20.38 7.30 -31.72
CA GLY A 13 -19.82 6.97 -30.41
C GLY A 13 -18.55 6.14 -30.52
N SER A 14 -18.20 5.49 -29.40
CA SER A 14 -17.01 4.64 -29.28
C SER A 14 -16.99 3.49 -30.29
N GLU A 15 -15.83 3.27 -30.89
CA GLU A 15 -15.54 2.02 -31.60
C GLU A 15 -15.10 0.97 -30.59
N VAL A 16 -15.66 -0.23 -30.70
CA VAL A 16 -15.41 -1.34 -29.80
C VAL A 16 -14.91 -2.51 -30.62
N ASP A 17 -13.68 -2.94 -30.33
CA ASP A 17 -13.15 -4.18 -30.89
C ASP A 17 -13.97 -5.38 -30.39
N VAL A 18 -14.34 -6.26 -31.31
CA VAL A 18 -15.10 -7.46 -30.99
C VAL A 18 -14.15 -8.52 -30.43
N GLY A 19 -14.45 -9.03 -29.24
CA GLY A 19 -13.77 -10.20 -28.70
C GLY A 19 -12.55 -9.90 -27.83
N SER A 20 -11.99 -10.95 -27.23
CA SER A 20 -10.90 -10.82 -26.26
C SER A 20 -9.54 -10.59 -26.92
N VAL A 21 -8.69 -9.80 -26.22
CA VAL A 21 -7.35 -9.42 -26.67
C VAL A 21 -6.53 -10.65 -27.09
N GLY A 22 -6.12 -10.70 -28.35
CA GLY A 22 -5.24 -11.74 -28.91
C GLY A 22 -5.94 -12.86 -29.69
N GLN A 23 -7.26 -12.81 -29.87
CA GLN A 23 -7.97 -13.62 -30.87
C GLN A 23 -8.28 -12.76 -32.09
N SER A 24 -8.21 -13.33 -33.30
CA SER A 24 -8.62 -12.64 -34.54
C SER A 24 -10.04 -13.09 -34.92
N PRO A 25 -11.08 -12.36 -34.50
CA PRO A 25 -12.47 -12.67 -34.80
C PRO A 25 -12.78 -12.46 -36.29
N TYR A 26 -13.55 -13.35 -36.90
CA TYR A 26 -14.08 -13.17 -38.25
C TYR A 26 -15.52 -13.69 -38.33
N SER A 27 -16.35 -13.18 -39.25
CA SER A 27 -17.80 -13.43 -39.29
C SER A 27 -18.51 -12.89 -38.04
N VAL A 28 -18.83 -11.61 -38.05
CA VAL A 28 -19.61 -10.94 -36.99
C VAL A 28 -21.07 -10.75 -37.42
N ASP A 29 -22.00 -10.97 -36.50
CA ASP A 29 -23.42 -10.62 -36.63
C ASP A 29 -23.91 -10.01 -35.32
N LEU A 30 -24.97 -9.22 -35.34
CA LEU A 30 -25.45 -8.54 -34.15
C LEU A 30 -26.98 -8.50 -34.03
N ALA A 31 -27.47 -8.38 -32.81
CA ALA A 31 -28.87 -8.16 -32.50
C ALA A 31 -29.01 -7.38 -31.19
N THR A 32 -30.13 -6.66 -31.07
CA THR A 32 -30.49 -5.94 -29.85
C THR A 32 -31.57 -6.71 -29.11
N LEU A 33 -31.42 -6.86 -27.79
CA LEU A 33 -32.44 -7.46 -26.93
C LEU A 33 -33.52 -6.45 -26.57
N ALA A 34 -34.66 -6.93 -26.08
CA ALA A 34 -35.73 -6.06 -25.58
C ALA A 34 -35.30 -5.14 -24.42
N SER A 35 -34.19 -5.46 -23.74
CA SER A 35 -33.57 -4.62 -22.70
C SER A 35 -32.73 -3.46 -23.25
N GLY A 36 -32.46 -3.40 -24.55
CA GLY A 36 -31.47 -2.49 -25.16
C GLY A 36 -30.04 -3.05 -25.19
N THR A 37 -29.79 -4.22 -24.60
CA THR A 37 -28.48 -4.89 -24.66
C THR A 37 -28.16 -5.30 -26.10
N VAL A 38 -26.96 -4.93 -26.57
CA VAL A 38 -26.44 -5.36 -27.87
C VAL A 38 -25.67 -6.66 -27.71
N ILE A 39 -26.03 -7.67 -28.51
CA ILE A 39 -25.34 -8.95 -28.59
C ILE A 39 -24.60 -9.00 -29.91
N SER A 40 -23.29 -9.19 -29.83
CA SER A 40 -22.45 -9.49 -30.98
C SER A 40 -22.07 -10.96 -30.95
N VAL A 41 -22.30 -11.70 -32.04
CA VAL A 41 -21.82 -13.07 -32.21
C VAL A 41 -20.73 -13.11 -33.25
N TRP A 42 -19.63 -13.78 -32.93
CA TRP A 42 -18.46 -13.86 -33.78
C TRP A 42 -17.80 -15.23 -33.69
N GLN A 43 -16.89 -15.53 -34.61
CA GLN A 43 -16.18 -16.81 -34.63
C GLN A 43 -14.68 -16.61 -34.78
N ASP A 44 -13.91 -17.58 -34.31
CA ASP A 44 -12.47 -17.67 -34.57
C ASP A 44 -12.10 -19.07 -35.10
N THR A 45 -10.88 -19.52 -34.83
CA THR A 45 -10.43 -20.87 -35.17
C THR A 45 -10.85 -21.95 -34.16
N GLN A 46 -11.27 -21.55 -32.96
CA GLN A 46 -11.63 -22.40 -31.83
C GLN A 46 -13.14 -22.59 -31.68
N GLY A 47 -13.96 -21.61 -32.06
CA GLY A 47 -15.40 -21.71 -31.92
C GLY A 47 -16.18 -20.46 -32.26
N ILE A 48 -17.41 -20.43 -31.73
CA ILE A 48 -18.36 -19.33 -31.87
C ILE A 48 -18.62 -18.77 -30.49
N TYR A 49 -18.58 -17.46 -30.40
CA TYR A 49 -18.65 -16.71 -29.17
C TYR A 49 -19.70 -15.60 -29.28
N ALA A 50 -20.17 -15.15 -28.12
CA ALA A 50 -21.00 -13.97 -28.01
C ALA A 50 -20.41 -13.00 -26.99
N SER A 51 -20.37 -11.73 -27.37
CA SER A 51 -20.05 -10.61 -26.50
C SER A 51 -21.30 -9.76 -26.33
N ARG A 52 -21.43 -9.14 -25.17
CA ARG A 52 -22.62 -8.35 -24.81
C ARG A 52 -22.17 -6.95 -24.46
N TYR A 53 -22.93 -5.96 -24.89
CA TYR A 53 -22.61 -4.56 -24.70
C TYR A 53 -23.86 -3.80 -24.25
N THR A 54 -23.66 -2.74 -23.48
CA THR A 54 -24.67 -1.71 -23.27
C THR A 54 -24.98 -1.01 -24.59
N SER A 55 -26.05 -0.21 -24.63
CA SER A 55 -26.31 0.71 -25.74
C SER A 55 -25.19 1.75 -25.92
N SER A 56 -24.36 1.97 -24.90
CA SER A 56 -23.18 2.85 -24.92
C SER A 56 -21.90 2.18 -25.46
N GLY A 57 -21.91 0.87 -25.67
CA GLY A 57 -20.75 0.08 -26.10
C GLY A 57 -19.88 -0.48 -24.97
N ALA A 58 -20.22 -0.24 -23.71
CA ALA A 58 -19.53 -0.84 -22.58
C ALA A 58 -19.79 -2.36 -22.50
N ALA A 59 -18.75 -3.16 -22.31
CA ALA A 59 -18.86 -4.62 -22.25
C ALA A 59 -19.63 -5.09 -21.00
N ILE A 60 -20.55 -6.04 -21.18
CA ILE A 60 -21.37 -6.63 -20.12
C ILE A 60 -20.89 -8.05 -19.83
N GLY A 61 -20.11 -8.18 -18.76
CA GLY A 61 -19.61 -9.46 -18.28
C GLY A 61 -18.62 -10.13 -19.25
N PRO A 62 -18.26 -11.40 -18.98
CA PRO A 62 -17.32 -12.12 -19.83
C PRO A 62 -17.97 -12.60 -21.13
N GLU A 63 -17.12 -12.88 -22.10
CA GLU A 63 -17.44 -13.53 -23.36
C GLU A 63 -18.06 -14.92 -23.14
N VAL A 64 -19.08 -15.25 -23.95
CA VAL A 64 -19.88 -16.48 -23.81
C VAL A 64 -19.54 -17.44 -24.95
N LEU A 65 -19.04 -18.64 -24.63
CA LEU A 65 -18.84 -19.70 -25.61
C LEU A 65 -20.19 -20.31 -26.05
N ILE A 66 -20.53 -20.13 -27.33
CA ILE A 66 -21.76 -20.67 -27.93
C ILE A 66 -21.56 -22.13 -28.34
N ALA A 67 -20.49 -22.39 -29.10
CA ALA A 67 -20.15 -23.70 -29.65
C ALA A 67 -18.62 -23.88 -29.81
N ALA A 68 -18.11 -25.06 -29.47
CA ALA A 68 -16.73 -25.45 -29.70
C ALA A 68 -16.56 -25.90 -31.15
N GLY A 69 -16.16 -24.97 -32.01
CA GLY A 69 -16.17 -25.10 -33.48
C GLY A 69 -17.48 -24.61 -34.12
N GLY A 70 -17.46 -24.50 -35.45
CA GLY A 70 -18.59 -24.01 -36.24
C GLY A 70 -18.19 -22.87 -37.17
N ARG A 71 -19.12 -22.44 -38.02
CA ARG A 71 -18.96 -21.29 -38.90
C ARG A 71 -20.30 -20.64 -39.25
N GLN A 72 -20.28 -19.41 -39.75
CA GLN A 72 -21.46 -18.64 -40.19
C GLN A 72 -22.53 -18.59 -39.09
N SER A 73 -22.27 -17.80 -38.06
CA SER A 73 -23.23 -17.53 -36.98
C SER A 73 -24.25 -16.45 -37.37
N THR A 74 -25.43 -16.51 -36.76
CA THR A 74 -26.40 -15.42 -36.75
C THR A 74 -27.15 -15.41 -35.42
N VAL A 75 -27.65 -14.25 -35.00
CA VAL A 75 -28.29 -14.05 -33.70
C VAL A 75 -29.62 -13.29 -33.84
N VAL A 76 -30.57 -13.57 -32.94
CA VAL A 76 -31.79 -12.77 -32.80
C VAL A 76 -32.17 -12.63 -31.33
N GLY A 77 -32.57 -11.43 -30.92
CA GLY A 77 -33.22 -11.18 -29.63
C GLY A 77 -34.69 -11.61 -29.65
N LEU A 78 -35.13 -12.35 -28.64
CA LEU A 78 -36.50 -12.82 -28.49
C LEU A 78 -37.34 -11.85 -27.65
N ALA A 79 -38.67 -11.94 -27.81
CA ALA A 79 -39.60 -11.01 -27.17
C ALA A 79 -39.63 -11.10 -25.63
N ASP A 80 -39.11 -12.17 -25.05
CA ASP A 80 -38.98 -12.37 -23.60
C ASP A 80 -37.63 -11.88 -23.03
N GLY A 81 -36.78 -11.28 -23.87
CA GLY A 81 -35.44 -10.80 -23.50
C GLY A 81 -34.32 -11.84 -23.61
N SER A 82 -34.64 -13.10 -23.94
CA SER A 82 -33.64 -14.12 -24.27
C SER A 82 -33.11 -13.95 -25.71
N TYR A 83 -32.11 -14.72 -26.12
CA TYR A 83 -31.61 -14.70 -27.50
C TYR A 83 -31.29 -16.09 -28.03
N ALA A 84 -31.47 -16.27 -29.35
CA ALA A 84 -31.13 -17.49 -30.05
C ALA A 84 -29.93 -17.26 -30.98
N VAL A 85 -28.96 -18.17 -30.95
CA VAL A 85 -27.81 -18.17 -31.85
C VAL A 85 -27.85 -19.42 -32.70
N ALA A 86 -27.72 -19.24 -34.03
CA ALA A 86 -27.64 -20.33 -34.98
C ALA A 86 -26.27 -20.35 -35.66
N TRP A 87 -25.76 -21.54 -35.98
CA TRP A 87 -24.47 -21.72 -36.64
C TRP A 87 -24.43 -22.98 -37.51
N LEU A 88 -23.44 -23.06 -38.38
CA LEU A 88 -23.17 -24.23 -39.20
C LEU A 88 -22.03 -25.07 -38.59
N GLU A 89 -22.24 -26.39 -38.53
CA GLU A 89 -21.16 -27.35 -38.29
C GLU A 89 -20.96 -28.23 -39.51
N ASP A 90 -19.70 -28.56 -39.79
CA ASP A 90 -19.36 -29.50 -40.86
C ASP A 90 -19.61 -30.94 -40.38
N VAL A 91 -20.57 -31.61 -41.02
CA VAL A 91 -20.93 -32.97 -40.68
C VAL A 91 -20.31 -33.95 -41.70
N PRO A 92 -19.54 -34.95 -41.25
CA PRO A 92 -18.99 -35.96 -42.15
C PRO A 92 -20.11 -36.73 -42.88
N SER A 93 -20.07 -36.75 -44.22
CA SER A 93 -20.98 -37.56 -45.02
C SER A 93 -20.32 -38.88 -45.45
N PRO A 94 -21.05 -40.01 -45.45
CA PRO A 94 -20.58 -41.28 -46.03
C PRO A 94 -20.19 -41.21 -47.51
N SER A 95 -20.60 -40.17 -48.24
CA SER A 95 -20.32 -39.98 -49.67
C SER A 95 -19.01 -39.25 -49.99
N GLY A 96 -18.22 -38.88 -48.98
CA GLY A 96 -16.96 -38.14 -49.16
C GLY A 96 -17.12 -36.64 -49.42
N TYR A 97 -18.35 -36.12 -49.40
CA TYR A 97 -18.64 -34.67 -49.39
C TYR A 97 -19.08 -34.26 -47.99
N ASN A 98 -18.19 -33.63 -47.22
CA ASN A 98 -18.58 -33.00 -45.96
C ASN A 98 -19.60 -31.90 -46.26
N GLY A 99 -20.81 -32.02 -45.71
CA GLY A 99 -21.87 -31.02 -45.84
C GLY A 99 -22.13 -30.36 -44.50
N SER A 100 -22.49 -29.08 -44.51
CA SER A 100 -22.77 -28.37 -43.27
C SER A 100 -24.22 -28.54 -42.82
N LYS A 101 -24.45 -28.62 -41.51
CA LYS A 101 -25.77 -28.64 -40.88
C LYS A 101 -25.91 -27.46 -39.93
N ALA A 102 -27.11 -26.91 -39.88
CA ALA A 102 -27.49 -25.77 -39.07
C ALA A 102 -27.97 -26.22 -37.69
N PHE A 103 -27.37 -25.64 -36.67
CA PHE A 103 -27.71 -25.82 -35.27
C PHE A 103 -28.20 -24.48 -34.70
N VAL A 104 -29.04 -24.55 -33.67
CA VAL A 104 -29.49 -23.40 -32.90
C VAL A 104 -29.45 -23.70 -31.41
N ARG A 105 -29.21 -22.68 -30.59
CA ARG A 105 -29.23 -22.74 -29.14
C ARG A 105 -29.79 -21.43 -28.58
N VAL A 106 -30.53 -21.53 -27.48
CA VAL A 106 -31.13 -20.37 -26.82
C VAL A 106 -30.40 -20.08 -25.50
N PHE A 107 -30.23 -18.80 -25.20
CA PHE A 107 -29.57 -18.25 -24.03
C PHE A 107 -30.47 -17.19 -23.40
N ASP A 108 -30.44 -17.04 -22.08
CA ASP A 108 -31.05 -15.88 -21.44
C ASP A 108 -30.24 -14.60 -21.69
N ALA A 109 -30.74 -13.45 -21.23
CA ALA A 109 -30.05 -12.16 -21.36
C ALA A 109 -28.65 -12.14 -20.73
N ASP A 110 -28.42 -13.02 -19.75
CA ASP A 110 -27.14 -13.15 -19.05
C ASP A 110 -26.12 -14.03 -19.80
N GLY A 111 -26.53 -14.62 -20.93
CA GLY A 111 -25.71 -15.52 -21.73
C GLY A 111 -25.65 -16.94 -21.17
N VAL A 112 -26.55 -17.30 -20.26
CA VAL A 112 -26.69 -18.67 -19.76
C VAL A 112 -27.54 -19.47 -20.73
N ALA A 113 -27.02 -20.60 -21.18
CA ALA A 113 -27.74 -21.46 -22.11
C ALA A 113 -29.00 -22.08 -21.49
N LEU A 114 -30.15 -21.82 -22.10
CA LEU A 114 -31.46 -22.37 -21.75
C LEU A 114 -31.73 -23.71 -22.43
N SER A 115 -30.99 -24.02 -23.49
CA SER A 115 -31.14 -25.28 -24.24
C SER A 115 -29.81 -25.91 -24.67
N GLN A 116 -29.89 -27.18 -25.06
CA GLN A 116 -28.79 -27.86 -25.76
C GLN A 116 -28.82 -27.49 -27.25
N PRO A 117 -27.68 -27.55 -27.96
CA PRO A 117 -27.64 -27.39 -29.40
C PRO A 117 -28.66 -28.30 -30.10
N THR A 118 -29.55 -27.71 -30.88
CA THR A 118 -30.65 -28.40 -31.57
C THR A 118 -30.48 -28.26 -33.08
N LEU A 119 -30.62 -29.37 -33.81
CA LEU A 119 -30.62 -29.34 -35.27
C LEU A 119 -31.81 -28.54 -35.80
N MET A 120 -31.55 -27.50 -36.59
CA MET A 120 -32.61 -26.67 -37.15
C MET A 120 -33.41 -27.45 -38.21
N SER A 121 -32.72 -28.24 -39.02
CA SER A 121 -33.31 -28.93 -40.15
C SER A 121 -33.45 -30.44 -39.93
N SER A 122 -34.56 -31.00 -40.40
CA SER A 122 -34.77 -32.44 -40.53
C SER A 122 -34.27 -33.00 -41.88
N ILE A 123 -33.88 -32.13 -42.83
CA ILE A 123 -33.39 -32.53 -44.15
C ILE A 123 -32.03 -33.23 -44.05
N SER A 124 -31.97 -34.44 -44.63
CA SER A 124 -30.76 -35.29 -44.62
C SER A 124 -29.80 -35.06 -45.80
N TYR A 125 -30.22 -34.35 -46.85
CA TYR A 125 -29.43 -34.10 -48.06
C TYR A 125 -29.05 -32.63 -48.24
N GLY A 126 -28.00 -32.37 -49.02
CA GLY A 126 -27.52 -31.01 -49.30
C GLY A 126 -26.80 -30.36 -48.10
N SER A 127 -25.86 -29.48 -48.42
CA SER A 127 -25.18 -28.61 -47.45
C SER A 127 -26.06 -27.41 -47.14
N GLN A 128 -26.14 -27.04 -45.87
CA GLN A 128 -26.86 -25.85 -45.41
C GLN A 128 -25.92 -24.64 -45.40
N SER A 129 -26.47 -23.45 -45.64
CA SER A 129 -25.75 -22.16 -45.73
C SER A 129 -26.72 -20.99 -45.54
N ASN A 130 -26.22 -19.77 -45.35
CA ASN A 130 -27.01 -18.53 -45.25
C ASN A 130 -28.15 -18.67 -44.23
N LEU A 131 -27.76 -18.75 -42.96
CA LEU A 131 -28.71 -18.86 -41.86
C LEU A 131 -29.51 -17.57 -41.72
N MET A 132 -30.75 -17.70 -41.25
CA MET A 132 -31.58 -16.59 -40.83
C MET A 132 -32.30 -16.98 -39.53
N LEU A 133 -32.47 -16.01 -38.65
CA LEU A 133 -33.31 -16.12 -37.47
C LEU A 133 -34.29 -14.94 -37.44
N VAL A 134 -35.54 -15.22 -37.10
CA VAL A 134 -36.59 -14.21 -36.96
C VAL A 134 -37.36 -14.45 -35.68
N ALA A 135 -37.35 -13.48 -34.78
CA ALA A 135 -38.15 -13.53 -33.56
C ALA A 135 -39.64 -13.41 -33.87
N LEU A 136 -40.44 -14.17 -33.12
CA LEU A 136 -41.90 -14.12 -33.17
C LEU A 136 -42.44 -13.41 -31.93
N GLU A 137 -43.56 -12.72 -32.09
CA GLU A 137 -44.22 -11.98 -31.00
C GLU A 137 -44.69 -12.87 -29.84
N ASN A 138 -44.80 -14.19 -30.07
CA ASN A 138 -45.14 -15.17 -29.05
C ASN A 138 -43.93 -15.68 -28.23
N GLY A 139 -42.74 -15.10 -28.41
CA GLY A 139 -41.49 -15.50 -27.74
C GLY A 139 -40.75 -16.68 -28.40
N GLY A 140 -41.30 -17.28 -29.46
CA GLY A 140 -40.59 -18.26 -30.29
C GLY A 140 -39.75 -17.60 -31.39
N PHE A 141 -39.21 -18.42 -32.29
CA PHE A 141 -38.49 -17.92 -33.46
C PHE A 141 -38.65 -18.84 -34.68
N VAL A 142 -38.39 -18.30 -35.86
CA VAL A 142 -38.27 -19.05 -37.11
C VAL A 142 -36.80 -19.12 -37.50
N GLY A 143 -36.31 -20.34 -37.69
CA GLY A 143 -34.98 -20.59 -38.23
C GLY A 143 -35.06 -20.93 -39.72
N GLY A 144 -34.18 -20.35 -40.53
CA GLY A 144 -34.12 -20.64 -41.96
C GLY A 144 -32.70 -20.79 -42.50
N TRP A 145 -32.60 -21.41 -43.67
CA TRP A 145 -31.33 -21.73 -44.33
C TRP A 145 -31.54 -21.97 -45.83
N CYS A 146 -30.47 -21.86 -46.61
CA CYS A 146 -30.40 -22.32 -47.99
C CYS A 146 -29.85 -23.74 -48.06
N VAL A 147 -30.46 -24.60 -48.90
CA VAL A 147 -29.98 -25.97 -49.13
C VAL A 147 -29.27 -26.04 -50.49
N SER A 148 -28.02 -26.49 -50.51
CA SER A 148 -27.21 -26.60 -51.74
C SER A 148 -27.95 -27.38 -52.84
N ALA A 149 -27.97 -26.84 -54.06
CA ALA A 149 -28.68 -27.45 -55.20
C ALA A 149 -30.21 -27.58 -55.02
N SER A 150 -30.80 -26.88 -54.04
CA SER A 150 -32.24 -26.87 -53.75
C SER A 150 -32.69 -25.47 -53.30
N ALA A 151 -33.91 -25.36 -52.77
CA ALA A 151 -34.55 -24.13 -52.33
C ALA A 151 -34.07 -23.64 -50.93
N SER A 152 -34.50 -22.44 -50.56
CA SER A 152 -34.48 -21.99 -49.15
C SER A 152 -35.56 -22.72 -48.35
N ALA A 153 -35.32 -22.95 -47.07
CA ALA A 153 -36.26 -23.58 -46.16
C ALA A 153 -36.30 -22.86 -44.80
N VAL A 154 -37.42 -23.01 -44.10
CA VAL A 154 -37.65 -22.48 -42.76
C VAL A 154 -38.31 -23.51 -41.85
N ARG A 155 -38.22 -23.29 -40.54
CA ARG A 155 -38.88 -24.09 -39.50
C ARG A 155 -39.15 -23.24 -38.26
N THR A 156 -40.26 -23.50 -37.57
CA THR A 156 -40.62 -22.79 -36.34
C THR A 156 -40.08 -23.51 -35.10
N PHE A 157 -39.62 -22.73 -34.13
CA PHE A 157 -39.17 -23.17 -32.82
C PHE A 157 -39.90 -22.42 -31.70
N ASP A 158 -40.08 -23.06 -30.55
CA ASP A 158 -40.49 -22.36 -29.32
C ASP A 158 -39.32 -21.56 -28.72
N GLY A 159 -39.59 -20.77 -27.67
CA GLY A 159 -38.56 -20.00 -26.96
C GLY A 159 -37.49 -20.87 -26.28
N GLY A 160 -37.68 -22.19 -26.16
CA GLY A 160 -36.66 -23.12 -25.69
C GLY A 160 -35.79 -23.70 -26.81
N GLY A 161 -36.06 -23.38 -28.08
CA GLY A 161 -35.37 -23.94 -29.23
C GLY A 161 -35.88 -25.32 -29.66
N THR A 162 -37.06 -25.75 -29.21
CA THR A 162 -37.68 -27.01 -29.65
C THR A 162 -38.45 -26.78 -30.96
N PRO A 163 -38.24 -27.60 -32.01
CA PRO A 163 -38.96 -27.43 -33.27
C PRO A 163 -40.44 -27.79 -33.14
N LEU A 164 -41.32 -26.95 -33.71
CA LEU A 164 -42.78 -27.08 -33.62
C LEU A 164 -43.44 -27.69 -34.87
N ASN A 165 -42.73 -27.72 -36.00
CA ASN A 165 -43.24 -28.24 -37.27
C ASN A 165 -42.14 -28.89 -38.13
N GLU A 166 -42.48 -29.28 -39.36
CA GLU A 166 -41.54 -29.81 -40.35
C GLU A 166 -40.91 -28.69 -41.19
N ASP A 167 -39.80 -28.99 -41.87
CA ASP A 167 -39.10 -28.06 -42.75
C ASP A 167 -40.00 -27.64 -43.94
N ALA A 168 -40.15 -26.33 -44.15
CA ALA A 168 -41.00 -25.77 -45.21
C ALA A 168 -40.17 -24.99 -46.23
N PHE A 169 -40.28 -25.33 -47.52
CA PHE A 169 -39.53 -24.66 -48.59
C PHE A 169 -40.14 -23.32 -48.98
N THR A 170 -39.30 -22.28 -49.06
CA THR A 170 -39.69 -20.87 -49.25
C THR A 170 -39.28 -20.29 -50.59
N SER A 171 -38.70 -21.08 -51.50
CA SER A 171 -38.43 -20.65 -52.88
C SER A 171 -38.84 -21.68 -53.91
N SER A 172 -39.16 -21.22 -55.12
CA SER A 172 -39.57 -22.08 -56.23
C SER A 172 -38.41 -22.77 -56.94
N SER A 173 -37.18 -22.34 -56.66
CA SER A 173 -35.96 -22.81 -57.33
C SER A 173 -34.74 -22.67 -56.43
N MET A 174 -33.55 -22.97 -56.99
CA MET A 174 -32.31 -22.93 -56.25
C MET A 174 -32.02 -21.55 -55.65
N ALA A 175 -31.77 -21.54 -54.35
CA ALA A 175 -31.52 -20.32 -53.57
C ALA A 175 -30.02 -20.11 -53.31
N SER A 176 -29.54 -18.86 -53.40
CA SER A 176 -28.16 -18.48 -53.01
C SER A 176 -28.08 -17.85 -51.62
N SER A 177 -29.11 -17.11 -51.23
CA SER A 177 -29.20 -16.30 -50.02
C SER A 177 -30.66 -15.98 -49.76
N ALA A 178 -31.00 -15.77 -48.49
CA ALA A 178 -32.34 -15.40 -48.10
C ALA A 178 -32.29 -14.60 -46.79
N ALA A 179 -33.30 -13.76 -46.59
CA ALA A 179 -33.55 -13.02 -45.36
C ALA A 179 -35.04 -13.05 -45.06
N ALA A 180 -35.40 -12.80 -43.81
CA ALA A 180 -36.78 -12.88 -43.39
C ALA A 180 -37.09 -11.86 -42.30
N VAL A 181 -38.36 -11.49 -42.18
CA VAL A 181 -38.86 -10.57 -41.16
C VAL A 181 -40.27 -10.97 -40.74
N SER A 182 -40.62 -10.73 -39.48
CA SER A 182 -41.97 -10.96 -38.95
C SER A 182 -42.93 -9.88 -39.45
N LEU A 183 -44.10 -10.30 -39.92
CA LEU A 183 -45.19 -9.41 -40.33
C LEU A 183 -46.10 -9.11 -39.12
N ALA A 184 -46.80 -7.98 -39.18
CA ALA A 184 -47.73 -7.55 -38.13
C ALA A 184 -48.94 -8.50 -37.94
N ASP A 185 -49.18 -9.40 -38.90
CA ASP A 185 -50.24 -10.42 -38.82
C ASP A 185 -49.74 -11.77 -38.26
N GLY A 186 -48.49 -11.84 -37.78
CA GLY A 186 -47.88 -13.02 -37.20
C GLY A 186 -47.24 -13.99 -38.21
N ARG A 187 -47.36 -13.73 -39.51
CA ARG A 187 -46.62 -14.49 -40.54
C ARG A 187 -45.16 -14.01 -40.63
N VAL A 188 -44.32 -14.77 -41.32
CA VAL A 188 -42.94 -14.40 -41.64
C VAL A 188 -42.81 -14.23 -43.15
N LEU A 189 -42.36 -13.06 -43.59
CA LEU A 189 -42.04 -12.81 -44.99
C LEU A 189 -40.60 -13.23 -45.24
N VAL A 190 -40.38 -14.11 -46.21
CA VAL A 190 -39.07 -14.59 -46.61
C VAL A 190 -38.76 -14.05 -48.01
N ALA A 191 -37.65 -13.34 -48.14
CA ALA A 191 -37.08 -12.94 -49.42
C ALA A 191 -35.93 -13.86 -49.78
N THR A 192 -36.03 -14.52 -50.94
CA THR A 192 -35.01 -15.45 -51.42
C THR A 192 -34.43 -14.98 -52.74
N SER A 193 -33.10 -14.91 -52.83
CA SER A 193 -32.40 -14.78 -54.10
C SER A 193 -32.34 -16.14 -54.80
N THR A 194 -32.96 -16.24 -55.96
CA THR A 194 -32.94 -17.43 -56.81
C THR A 194 -31.87 -17.33 -57.89
N ILE A 195 -31.23 -18.44 -58.26
CA ILE A 195 -30.07 -18.46 -59.19
C ILE A 195 -30.43 -19.03 -60.58
N PHE A 196 -31.53 -19.79 -60.72
CA PHE A 196 -31.92 -20.42 -61.98
C PHE A 196 -33.35 -20.06 -62.42
N SER A 197 -33.42 -19.29 -63.52
CA SER A 197 -34.53 -19.19 -64.48
C SER A 197 -35.94 -18.82 -63.95
N PRO A 198 -36.22 -17.53 -63.71
CA PRO A 198 -35.27 -16.41 -63.71
C PRO A 198 -34.60 -16.26 -62.34
N ALA A 199 -33.35 -15.81 -62.34
CA ALA A 199 -32.74 -15.29 -61.12
C ALA A 199 -33.57 -14.10 -60.67
N SER A 200 -34.01 -14.05 -59.41
CA SER A 200 -34.96 -13.05 -58.92
C SER A 200 -34.88 -12.92 -57.40
N ILE A 201 -35.48 -11.86 -56.86
CA ILE A 201 -35.91 -11.85 -55.46
C ILE A 201 -37.35 -12.34 -55.42
N GLU A 202 -37.56 -13.53 -54.86
CA GLU A 202 -38.87 -14.13 -54.64
C GLU A 202 -39.31 -13.86 -53.19
N LEU A 203 -40.52 -13.31 -53.01
CA LEU A 203 -41.10 -13.09 -51.69
C LEU A 203 -42.23 -14.07 -51.40
N ARG A 204 -42.14 -14.79 -50.28
CA ARG A 204 -43.19 -15.70 -49.81
C ARG A 204 -43.50 -15.47 -48.34
N ALA A 205 -44.78 -15.53 -47.97
CA ALA A 205 -45.15 -15.61 -46.57
C ALA A 205 -45.19 -17.06 -46.09
N TYR A 206 -44.68 -17.25 -44.88
CA TYR A 206 -44.73 -18.47 -44.10
C TYR A 206 -45.57 -18.21 -42.86
N ASP A 207 -46.51 -19.11 -42.55
CA ASP A 207 -47.29 -19.06 -41.31
C ASP A 207 -46.62 -19.98 -40.27
N PRO A 208 -45.99 -19.42 -39.21
CA PRO A 208 -45.30 -20.19 -38.20
C PRO A 208 -46.21 -21.11 -37.38
N THR A 209 -47.51 -20.79 -37.30
CA THR A 209 -48.50 -21.53 -36.50
C THR A 209 -48.92 -22.81 -37.21
N THR A 210 -49.07 -22.75 -38.53
CA THR A 210 -49.50 -23.89 -39.35
C THR A 210 -48.34 -24.62 -40.02
N GLY A 211 -47.16 -23.99 -40.11
CA GLY A 211 -46.00 -24.51 -40.86
C GLY A 211 -46.18 -24.46 -42.37
N VAL A 212 -47.14 -23.67 -42.87
CA VAL A 212 -47.49 -23.61 -44.29
C VAL A 212 -46.87 -22.38 -44.94
N VAL A 213 -46.24 -22.58 -46.10
CA VAL A 213 -45.79 -21.50 -47.00
C VAL A 213 -46.87 -21.24 -48.05
N GLU A 214 -47.13 -19.98 -48.36
CA GLU A 214 -48.05 -19.63 -49.44
C GLU A 214 -47.58 -20.23 -50.78
N GLN A 215 -48.50 -20.94 -51.46
CA GLN A 215 -48.16 -21.63 -52.71
C GLN A 215 -47.76 -20.66 -53.82
N GLN A 216 -48.38 -19.48 -53.86
CA GLN A 216 -48.06 -18.41 -54.79
C GLN A 216 -47.22 -17.34 -54.07
N ALA A 217 -46.13 -16.90 -54.71
CA ALA A 217 -45.32 -15.81 -54.20
C ALA A 217 -46.15 -14.50 -54.11
N ILE A 218 -45.94 -13.74 -53.03
CA ILE A 218 -46.54 -12.42 -52.82
C ILE A 218 -46.02 -11.43 -53.87
N GLY A 219 -44.78 -11.63 -54.32
CA GLY A 219 -44.24 -10.95 -55.48
C GLY A 219 -42.87 -11.50 -55.91
N GLN A 220 -42.48 -11.18 -57.14
CA GLN A 220 -41.19 -11.61 -57.72
C GLN A 220 -40.55 -10.43 -58.46
N ARG A 221 -39.27 -10.17 -58.19
CA ARG A 221 -38.51 -9.04 -58.76
C ARG A 221 -37.47 -9.61 -59.69
N THR A 222 -37.60 -9.29 -60.96
CA THR A 222 -36.75 -9.84 -62.01
C THR A 222 -35.69 -8.81 -62.42
N PRO A 223 -34.41 -9.17 -62.46
CA PRO A 223 -33.33 -8.29 -62.87
C PRO A 223 -33.44 -7.93 -64.36
N ALA A 224 -32.74 -6.87 -64.74
CA ALA A 224 -32.52 -6.56 -66.14
C ALA A 224 -31.77 -7.74 -66.83
N PRO A 225 -31.92 -7.93 -68.16
CA PRO A 225 -31.21 -8.99 -68.86
C PRO A 225 -29.70 -8.94 -68.63
N GLY A 226 -29.13 -10.03 -68.10
CA GLY A 226 -27.69 -10.14 -67.80
C GLY A 226 -27.28 -9.69 -66.39
N ALA A 227 -28.21 -9.14 -65.60
CA ALA A 227 -28.02 -8.91 -64.18
C ALA A 227 -28.57 -10.08 -63.34
N TYR A 228 -28.07 -10.22 -62.12
CA TYR A 228 -28.64 -11.10 -61.11
C TYR A 228 -28.77 -10.37 -59.78
N PHE A 229 -29.72 -10.81 -58.95
CA PHE A 229 -29.95 -10.29 -57.62
C PHE A 229 -29.38 -11.24 -56.57
N SER A 230 -28.80 -10.70 -55.50
CA SER A 230 -28.24 -11.49 -54.39
C SER A 230 -28.39 -10.75 -53.06
N TYR A 231 -28.29 -11.47 -51.96
CA TYR A 231 -28.19 -10.93 -50.60
C TYR A 231 -29.34 -9.98 -50.26
N PRO A 232 -30.59 -10.47 -50.26
CA PRO A 232 -31.68 -9.67 -49.76
C PRO A 232 -31.51 -9.42 -48.26
N SER A 233 -31.95 -8.25 -47.80
CA SER A 233 -32.10 -7.93 -46.37
C SER A 233 -33.48 -7.29 -46.16
N LEU A 234 -34.13 -7.57 -45.03
CA LEU A 234 -35.43 -7.00 -44.70
C LEU A 234 -35.45 -6.44 -43.28
N THR A 235 -36.26 -5.41 -43.10
CA THR A 235 -36.62 -4.90 -41.77
C THR A 235 -38.07 -4.43 -41.77
N ARG A 236 -38.69 -4.39 -40.58
CA ARG A 236 -40.06 -3.91 -40.36
C ARG A 236 -40.00 -2.54 -39.73
N LEU A 237 -40.56 -1.53 -40.39
CA LEU A 237 -40.68 -0.17 -39.88
C LEU A 237 -41.70 -0.10 -38.74
N ALA A 238 -41.62 0.94 -37.92
CA ALA A 238 -42.60 1.22 -36.85
C ALA A 238 -44.05 1.33 -37.39
N SER A 239 -44.22 1.75 -38.65
CA SER A 239 -45.52 1.78 -39.35
C SER A 239 -46.11 0.39 -39.66
N GLY A 240 -45.31 -0.67 -39.48
CA GLY A 240 -45.60 -2.05 -39.89
C GLY A 240 -45.22 -2.37 -41.33
N GLU A 241 -44.85 -1.37 -42.13
CA GLU A 241 -44.36 -1.56 -43.50
C GLU A 241 -43.00 -2.26 -43.53
N ILE A 242 -42.67 -2.91 -44.64
CA ILE A 242 -41.45 -3.73 -44.76
C ILE A 242 -40.51 -3.09 -45.77
N VAL A 243 -39.27 -2.83 -45.37
CA VAL A 243 -38.20 -2.47 -46.30
C VAL A 243 -37.53 -3.74 -46.75
N VAL A 244 -37.32 -3.90 -48.05
CA VAL A 244 -36.47 -4.96 -48.61
C VAL A 244 -35.39 -4.33 -49.48
N SER A 245 -34.14 -4.68 -49.22
CA SER A 245 -32.98 -4.31 -50.04
C SER A 245 -32.34 -5.56 -50.63
N TRP A 246 -31.60 -5.41 -51.74
CA TRP A 246 -30.82 -6.47 -52.37
C TRP A 246 -29.71 -5.88 -53.23
N LEU A 247 -28.72 -6.71 -53.53
CA LEU A 247 -27.65 -6.37 -54.43
C LEU A 247 -28.01 -6.74 -55.88
N GLU A 248 -28.01 -5.77 -56.79
CA GLU A 248 -28.02 -6.02 -58.24
C GLU A 248 -26.61 -5.98 -58.81
N ILE A 249 -26.19 -7.07 -59.46
CA ILE A 249 -24.88 -7.19 -60.09
C ILE A 249 -25.07 -7.28 -61.61
N LEU A 250 -24.43 -6.35 -62.34
CA LEU A 250 -24.37 -6.33 -63.80
C LEU A 250 -22.93 -6.14 -64.26
N GLN A 251 -22.34 -7.17 -64.85
CA GLN A 251 -20.94 -7.17 -65.31
C GLN A 251 -19.96 -6.75 -64.19
N SER A 252 -19.36 -5.56 -64.30
CA SER A 252 -18.42 -4.98 -63.34
C SER A 252 -19.05 -3.85 -62.49
N SER A 253 -20.38 -3.73 -62.49
CA SER A 253 -21.15 -2.75 -61.70
C SER A 253 -22.02 -3.46 -60.68
N ALA A 254 -22.07 -2.92 -59.46
CA ALA A 254 -22.91 -3.40 -58.38
C ALA A 254 -23.74 -2.22 -57.82
N ILE A 255 -25.05 -2.40 -57.68
CA ILE A 255 -25.97 -1.38 -57.16
C ILE A 255 -26.80 -2.03 -56.07
N VAL A 256 -26.88 -1.40 -54.90
CA VAL A 256 -27.86 -1.80 -53.89
C VAL A 256 -29.19 -1.16 -54.26
N ARG A 257 -30.22 -1.99 -54.41
CA ARG A 257 -31.60 -1.56 -54.65
C ARG A 257 -32.46 -1.92 -53.47
N GLY A 258 -33.56 -1.21 -53.29
CA GLY A 258 -34.60 -1.64 -52.39
C GLY A 258 -35.94 -0.99 -52.68
N GLU A 259 -36.95 -1.48 -51.98
CA GLU A 259 -38.32 -0.98 -52.03
C GLU A 259 -39.01 -1.09 -50.68
N VAL A 260 -40.03 -0.25 -50.48
CA VAL A 260 -40.93 -0.33 -49.33
C VAL A 260 -42.17 -1.13 -49.74
N LEU A 261 -42.52 -2.10 -48.93
CA LEU A 261 -43.69 -2.96 -49.07
C LEU A 261 -44.70 -2.62 -47.99
N THR A 262 -45.97 -2.89 -48.28
CA THR A 262 -47.05 -2.86 -47.29
C THR A 262 -46.76 -3.84 -46.15
N ALA A 263 -47.46 -3.68 -45.02
CA ALA A 263 -47.33 -4.55 -43.85
C ALA A 263 -47.64 -6.05 -44.09
N THR A 264 -48.20 -6.39 -45.26
CA THR A 264 -48.46 -7.79 -45.67
C THR A 264 -47.53 -8.26 -46.79
N GLY A 265 -46.52 -7.48 -47.16
CA GLY A 265 -45.50 -7.80 -48.18
C GLY A 265 -45.85 -7.41 -49.62
N GLY A 266 -47.00 -6.78 -49.86
CA GLY A 266 -47.40 -6.25 -51.18
C GLY A 266 -46.66 -4.94 -51.57
N PRO A 267 -46.57 -4.59 -52.86
CA PRO A 267 -45.78 -3.45 -53.34
C PRO A 267 -46.41 -2.08 -53.02
N THR A 268 -45.58 -1.06 -52.75
CA THR A 268 -46.03 0.35 -52.54
C THR A 268 -45.56 1.34 -53.63
N ASN A 269 -44.69 0.90 -54.56
CA ASN A 269 -43.99 1.72 -55.57
C ASN A 269 -42.97 2.73 -55.03
N ARG A 270 -42.69 2.76 -53.72
CA ARG A 270 -41.53 3.48 -53.17
C ARG A 270 -40.29 2.60 -53.35
N SER A 271 -39.28 3.10 -54.04
CA SER A 271 -38.00 2.40 -54.25
C SER A 271 -36.82 3.35 -54.08
N PHE A 272 -35.69 2.77 -53.69
CA PHE A 272 -34.43 3.47 -53.48
C PHE A 272 -33.27 2.71 -54.12
N ALA A 273 -32.17 3.42 -54.36
CA ALA A 273 -30.93 2.81 -54.81
C ALA A 273 -29.73 3.64 -54.33
N VAL A 274 -28.64 2.96 -54.03
CA VAL A 274 -27.33 3.56 -53.78
C VAL A 274 -26.28 2.90 -54.68
N SER A 275 -25.45 3.73 -55.31
CA SER A 275 -24.41 3.30 -56.23
C SER A 275 -23.12 3.02 -55.48
N GLY A 276 -22.61 1.79 -55.57
CA GLY A 276 -21.30 1.39 -55.05
C GLY A 276 -20.32 1.02 -56.17
N THR A 277 -19.02 1.09 -55.90
CA THR A 277 -17.93 0.77 -56.84
C THR A 277 -17.53 -0.71 -56.85
N SER A 278 -17.89 -1.47 -55.81
CA SER A 278 -18.01 -2.94 -55.78
C SER A 278 -18.66 -3.32 -54.45
N SER A 279 -19.80 -4.02 -54.43
CA SER A 279 -20.53 -4.25 -53.17
C SER A 279 -20.68 -5.72 -52.80
N ILE A 280 -20.43 -5.98 -51.52
CA ILE A 280 -20.79 -7.18 -50.75
C ILE A 280 -21.87 -6.73 -49.73
N LEU A 281 -22.78 -7.66 -49.38
CA LEU A 281 -23.91 -7.63 -48.42
C LEU A 281 -24.52 -6.27 -48.01
N PRO A 282 -25.68 -5.85 -48.58
CA PRO A 282 -26.48 -4.79 -47.98
C PRO A 282 -27.23 -5.31 -46.74
N THR A 283 -27.25 -4.52 -45.67
CA THR A 283 -28.03 -4.80 -44.45
C THR A 283 -28.87 -3.57 -44.11
N VAL A 284 -30.12 -3.80 -43.67
CA VAL A 284 -31.06 -2.73 -43.32
C VAL A 284 -31.60 -2.91 -41.91
N ALA A 285 -31.68 -1.80 -41.17
CA ALA A 285 -32.36 -1.74 -39.87
C ALA A 285 -33.37 -0.60 -39.87
N ALA A 286 -34.56 -0.87 -39.33
CA ALA A 286 -35.57 0.15 -39.09
C ALA A 286 -35.13 1.00 -37.90
N LEU A 287 -35.38 2.29 -37.99
CA LEU A 287 -35.18 3.24 -36.90
C LEU A 287 -36.52 3.52 -36.24
N ASP A 288 -36.51 3.82 -34.94
CA ASP A 288 -37.73 4.00 -34.16
C ASP A 288 -38.50 5.27 -34.53
N ASP A 289 -37.83 6.23 -35.18
CA ASP A 289 -38.42 7.44 -35.75
C ASP A 289 -39.27 7.17 -37.02
N GLY A 290 -39.29 5.93 -37.51
CA GLY A 290 -40.03 5.49 -38.69
C GLY A 290 -39.18 5.38 -39.97
N GLY A 291 -37.95 5.88 -39.96
CA GLY A 291 -36.98 5.73 -41.05
C GLY A 291 -36.27 4.38 -41.04
N PHE A 292 -35.21 4.26 -41.85
CA PHE A 292 -34.32 3.12 -41.85
C PHE A 292 -32.90 3.50 -42.26
N VAL A 293 -31.92 2.77 -41.74
CA VAL A 293 -30.53 2.86 -42.14
C VAL A 293 -30.16 1.68 -43.04
N LEU A 294 -29.44 1.97 -44.11
CA LEU A 294 -28.87 0.99 -45.02
C LEU A 294 -27.35 1.04 -44.93
N THR A 295 -26.74 -0.09 -44.62
CA THR A 295 -25.29 -0.27 -44.66
C THR A 295 -24.87 -1.10 -45.86
N TYR A 296 -23.77 -0.70 -46.51
CA TYR A 296 -23.25 -1.37 -47.70
C TYR A 296 -21.74 -1.13 -47.87
N SER A 297 -20.99 -2.11 -48.35
CA SER A 297 -19.56 -1.91 -48.63
C SER A 297 -19.32 -1.41 -50.07
N GLY A 298 -18.26 -0.62 -50.28
CA GLY A 298 -17.78 -0.17 -51.59
C GLY A 298 -16.26 -0.22 -51.71
N SER A 299 -15.70 -0.56 -52.87
CA SER A 299 -14.24 -0.46 -53.12
C SER A 299 -13.83 0.96 -53.48
N SER A 300 -13.12 1.66 -52.61
CA SER A 300 -12.36 2.84 -53.02
C SER A 300 -11.06 2.41 -53.73
N GLN A 301 -10.39 3.31 -54.45
CA GLN A 301 -9.05 3.05 -55.00
C GLN A 301 -7.99 2.76 -53.92
N SER A 302 -8.33 3.01 -52.65
CA SER A 302 -7.50 2.85 -51.44
C SER A 302 -7.87 1.64 -50.57
N GLY A 303 -8.96 0.91 -50.85
CA GLY A 303 -9.44 -0.20 -50.02
C GLY A 303 -10.97 -0.31 -50.00
N ALA A 304 -11.51 -1.44 -49.54
CA ALA A 304 -12.96 -1.55 -49.30
C ALA A 304 -13.36 -0.76 -48.05
N THR A 305 -14.50 -0.05 -48.12
CA THR A 305 -15.04 0.86 -47.09
C THR A 305 -16.50 0.50 -46.84
N VAL A 306 -16.98 0.59 -45.60
CA VAL A 306 -18.40 0.41 -45.28
C VAL A 306 -19.06 1.78 -45.23
N TYR A 307 -20.17 1.91 -45.95
CA TYR A 307 -20.97 3.13 -46.06
C TYR A 307 -22.33 2.95 -45.42
N GLY A 308 -22.88 4.04 -44.88
CA GLY A 308 -24.22 4.16 -44.34
C GLY A 308 -25.02 5.19 -45.11
N GLN A 309 -26.29 4.92 -45.34
CA GLN A 309 -27.25 5.89 -45.85
C GLN A 309 -28.55 5.75 -45.08
N VAL A 310 -29.01 6.87 -44.51
CA VAL A 310 -30.30 6.95 -43.82
C VAL A 310 -31.38 7.33 -44.84
N PHE A 311 -32.55 6.75 -44.65
CA PHE A 311 -33.74 7.01 -45.45
C PHE A 311 -34.94 7.29 -44.53
N ASP A 312 -35.85 8.14 -44.99
CA ASP A 312 -37.16 8.31 -44.38
C ASP A 312 -38.13 7.17 -44.75
N ASP A 313 -39.32 7.19 -44.17
CA ASP A 313 -40.40 6.22 -44.44
C ASP A 313 -40.89 6.26 -45.91
N ALA A 314 -40.63 7.34 -46.64
CA ALA A 314 -40.90 7.49 -48.07
C ALA A 314 -39.79 6.91 -48.96
N ALA A 315 -38.72 6.37 -48.37
CA ALA A 315 -37.50 5.92 -49.03
C ALA A 315 -36.73 7.02 -49.76
N ALA A 316 -36.86 8.28 -49.31
CA ALA A 316 -35.98 9.37 -49.70
C ALA A 316 -34.76 9.42 -48.76
N LYS A 317 -33.61 9.81 -49.31
CA LYS A 317 -32.37 9.93 -48.53
C LYS A 317 -32.48 11.08 -47.54
N VAL A 318 -32.07 10.82 -46.30
CA VAL A 318 -31.87 11.82 -45.25
C VAL A 318 -30.37 11.97 -45.03
N GLY A 319 -29.86 13.18 -45.24
CA GLY A 319 -28.43 13.46 -45.17
C GLY A 319 -27.58 12.81 -46.28
N ASP A 320 -26.28 13.08 -46.22
CA ASP A 320 -25.29 12.45 -47.09
C ASP A 320 -24.93 11.05 -46.58
N ALA A 321 -24.28 10.25 -47.42
CA ALA A 321 -23.76 8.95 -47.01
C ALA A 321 -22.49 9.12 -46.18
N PHE A 322 -22.36 8.34 -45.12
CA PHE A 322 -21.23 8.39 -44.17
C PHE A 322 -20.46 7.06 -44.16
N THR A 323 -19.27 7.04 -43.57
CA THR A 323 -18.38 5.87 -43.51
C THR A 323 -18.19 5.38 -42.08
N PHE A 324 -18.14 4.06 -41.90
CA PHE A 324 -18.07 3.46 -40.57
C PHE A 324 -16.66 3.09 -40.09
N ASN A 325 -15.81 2.64 -41.01
CA ASN A 325 -14.53 2.02 -40.67
C ASN A 325 -13.44 3.06 -40.36
N ALA A 326 -12.49 2.69 -39.51
CA ALA A 326 -11.42 3.57 -39.05
C ALA A 326 -10.38 3.87 -40.14
N PRO A 327 -9.66 5.02 -40.03
CA PRO A 327 -8.50 5.28 -40.87
C PRO A 327 -7.42 4.21 -40.66
N GLY A 328 -7.14 3.42 -41.70
CA GLY A 328 -6.14 2.34 -41.65
C GLY A 328 -6.71 0.95 -41.90
N ASP A 329 -8.02 0.78 -41.75
CA ASP A 329 -8.71 -0.46 -42.08
C ASP A 329 -8.59 -0.78 -43.57
N VAL A 330 -8.21 -2.02 -43.88
CA VAL A 330 -8.16 -2.55 -45.24
C VAL A 330 -9.01 -3.81 -45.39
N ASP A 331 -9.53 -4.04 -46.60
CA ASP A 331 -10.38 -5.20 -46.92
C ASP A 331 -11.65 -5.32 -46.05
N VAL A 332 -12.34 -4.19 -45.83
CA VAL A 332 -13.55 -4.11 -44.98
C VAL A 332 -14.77 -4.74 -45.65
N ARG A 333 -15.52 -5.58 -44.92
CA ARG A 333 -16.68 -6.33 -45.45
C ARG A 333 -17.68 -6.78 -44.37
N ASN A 334 -18.76 -7.43 -44.82
CA ASN A 334 -19.77 -8.12 -43.99
C ASN A 334 -20.36 -7.22 -42.89
N ALA A 335 -20.76 -6.00 -43.27
CA ALA A 335 -21.34 -5.10 -42.29
C ALA A 335 -22.77 -5.50 -41.94
N THR A 336 -23.09 -5.52 -40.64
CA THR A 336 -24.46 -5.70 -40.13
C THR A 336 -24.87 -4.47 -39.33
N VAL A 337 -26.14 -4.10 -39.41
CA VAL A 337 -26.71 -2.98 -38.64
C VAL A 337 -27.94 -3.45 -37.86
N ALA A 338 -28.11 -2.94 -36.64
CA ALA A 338 -29.33 -3.10 -35.83
C ALA A 338 -29.67 -1.79 -35.13
N SER A 339 -30.96 -1.53 -34.95
CA SER A 339 -31.44 -0.45 -34.07
C SER A 339 -31.16 -0.78 -32.62
N ILE A 340 -30.79 0.23 -31.85
CA ILE A 340 -30.58 0.12 -30.39
C ILE A 340 -31.62 0.90 -29.59
N GLY A 341 -32.64 1.46 -30.25
CA GLY A 341 -33.68 2.29 -29.65
C GLY A 341 -33.55 3.76 -30.04
N ALA A 342 -34.59 4.56 -29.79
CA ALA A 342 -34.58 6.04 -29.86
C ALA A 342 -34.20 6.70 -31.22
N GLY A 343 -33.96 5.92 -32.27
CA GLY A 343 -33.44 6.42 -33.55
C GLY A 343 -31.99 6.02 -33.79
N ASP A 344 -31.33 5.47 -32.77
CA ASP A 344 -29.94 5.06 -32.75
C ASP A 344 -29.72 3.67 -33.35
N PHE A 345 -28.48 3.40 -33.73
CA PHE A 345 -28.12 2.10 -34.27
C PHE A 345 -26.65 1.74 -34.02
N VAL A 346 -26.37 0.44 -34.09
CA VAL A 346 -25.03 -0.12 -34.02
C VAL A 346 -24.70 -0.79 -35.34
N VAL A 347 -23.45 -0.62 -35.78
CA VAL A 347 -22.93 -1.27 -36.98
C VAL A 347 -21.71 -2.11 -36.61
N SER A 348 -21.68 -3.36 -37.05
CA SER A 348 -20.46 -4.18 -37.03
C SER A 348 -19.88 -4.35 -38.43
N TRP A 349 -18.58 -4.60 -38.51
CA TRP A 349 -17.91 -4.97 -39.75
C TRP A 349 -16.67 -5.83 -39.49
N GLU A 350 -16.21 -6.54 -40.52
CA GLU A 350 -14.91 -7.21 -40.52
C GLU A 350 -13.88 -6.35 -41.25
N TYR A 351 -12.64 -6.30 -40.75
CA TYR A 351 -11.54 -5.53 -41.34
C TYR A 351 -10.19 -6.26 -41.18
N ARG A 352 -9.14 -5.69 -41.78
CA ARG A 352 -7.75 -6.08 -41.53
C ARG A 352 -6.92 -4.82 -41.28
N THR A 353 -5.97 -4.88 -40.36
CA THR A 353 -4.96 -3.82 -40.12
C THR A 353 -3.59 -4.15 -40.72
N GLY A 354 -3.41 -5.38 -41.22
CA GLY A 354 -2.20 -5.89 -41.85
C GLY A 354 -2.10 -7.42 -41.71
N GLY A 355 -1.60 -8.12 -42.74
CA GLY A 355 -1.54 -9.59 -42.73
C GLY A 355 -2.77 -10.27 -43.33
N ASN A 356 -3.03 -11.54 -42.95
CA ASN A 356 -4.05 -12.40 -43.58
C ASN A 356 -5.29 -12.65 -42.70
N LEU A 357 -5.23 -12.32 -41.40
CA LEU A 357 -6.34 -12.50 -40.47
C LEU A 357 -7.32 -11.32 -40.60
N PHE A 358 -8.59 -11.59 -40.33
CA PHE A 358 -9.61 -10.56 -40.18
C PHE A 358 -9.84 -10.34 -38.69
N ASP A 359 -10.14 -9.09 -38.34
CA ASP A 359 -10.67 -8.67 -37.06
C ASP A 359 -12.07 -8.09 -37.29
N ALA A 360 -12.79 -7.77 -36.22
CA ALA A 360 -14.14 -7.24 -36.30
C ALA A 360 -14.35 -6.12 -35.26
N SER A 361 -15.07 -5.08 -35.66
CA SER A 361 -15.42 -3.94 -34.80
C SER A 361 -16.94 -3.77 -34.73
N LEU A 362 -17.40 -3.12 -33.66
CA LEU A 362 -18.71 -2.47 -33.59
C LEU A 362 -18.51 -0.96 -33.42
N ARG A 363 -19.47 -0.18 -33.90
CA ARG A 363 -19.57 1.25 -33.58
C ARG A 363 -21.02 1.67 -33.43
N PHE A 364 -21.26 2.46 -32.39
CA PHE A 364 -22.58 2.95 -31.99
C PHE A 364 -22.81 4.34 -32.58
N TYR A 365 -24.05 4.63 -32.97
CA TYR A 365 -24.45 5.88 -33.60
C TYR A 365 -25.69 6.42 -32.92
N TYR A 366 -25.59 7.65 -32.42
CA TYR A 366 -26.65 8.33 -31.67
C TYR A 366 -27.23 9.47 -32.50
N ASP A 367 -28.56 9.59 -32.52
CA ASP A 367 -29.29 10.66 -33.21
C ASP A 367 -29.04 12.00 -32.48
N SER A 368 -28.79 13.05 -33.24
CA SER A 368 -28.61 14.39 -32.68
C SER A 368 -29.91 15.18 -32.75
N THR A 369 -30.24 15.86 -31.65
CA THR A 369 -31.34 16.82 -31.59
C THR A 369 -30.78 18.22 -31.59
N GLU A 370 -30.97 18.94 -32.70
CA GLU A 370 -30.51 20.32 -32.88
C GLU A 370 -31.64 21.34 -32.67
N GLY A 371 -31.33 22.41 -31.93
CA GLY A 371 -32.13 23.61 -31.77
C GLY A 371 -31.96 24.62 -32.92
N THR A 372 -32.21 25.89 -32.64
CA THR A 372 -32.02 27.00 -33.55
C THR A 372 -31.27 28.15 -32.86
N ASN A 373 -31.25 29.36 -33.44
CA ASN A 373 -30.65 30.53 -32.78
C ASN A 373 -31.65 31.27 -31.87
N ALA A 374 -32.63 30.57 -31.31
CA ALA A 374 -33.64 31.12 -30.42
C ALA A 374 -33.76 30.24 -29.18
N GLY A 375 -33.99 30.85 -28.00
CA GLY A 375 -34.13 30.07 -26.77
C GLY A 375 -35.28 29.05 -26.82
N GLU A 376 -34.93 27.79 -26.59
CA GLU A 376 -35.75 26.61 -26.81
C GLU A 376 -35.67 25.63 -25.62
N THR A 377 -36.49 24.57 -25.69
CA THR A 377 -36.38 23.45 -24.76
C THR A 377 -36.20 22.19 -25.59
N LEU A 378 -34.99 21.64 -25.52
CA LEU A 378 -34.64 20.34 -26.09
C LEU A 378 -34.81 19.28 -25.00
N THR A 379 -35.37 18.14 -25.36
CA THR A 379 -35.59 17.03 -24.43
C THR A 379 -35.23 15.76 -25.14
N GLY A 380 -34.21 15.09 -24.63
CA GLY A 380 -33.78 13.76 -25.05
C GLY A 380 -34.75 12.68 -24.60
N SER A 381 -34.23 11.48 -24.56
CA SER A 381 -34.90 10.24 -24.24
C SER A 381 -34.23 9.58 -23.02
N PRO A 382 -34.71 8.41 -22.54
CA PRO A 382 -33.98 7.63 -21.55
C PRO A 382 -32.77 6.84 -22.10
N ALA A 383 -32.29 7.18 -23.30
CA ALA A 383 -31.12 6.59 -23.95
C ALA A 383 -30.02 7.66 -24.06
N ILE A 384 -28.86 7.33 -24.66
CA ILE A 384 -27.82 8.34 -24.89
C ILE A 384 -28.30 9.32 -25.95
N ASP A 385 -28.31 10.59 -25.61
CA ASP A 385 -28.73 11.68 -26.49
C ASP A 385 -27.59 12.67 -26.75
N ILE A 386 -27.65 13.30 -27.93
CA ILE A 386 -26.78 14.43 -28.27
C ILE A 386 -27.68 15.65 -28.50
N LEU A 387 -27.59 16.63 -27.61
CA LEU A 387 -28.43 17.82 -27.61
C LEU A 387 -27.59 19.06 -27.92
N LEU A 388 -27.94 19.77 -29.00
CA LEU A 388 -27.25 20.98 -29.45
C LEU A 388 -28.21 22.18 -29.42
N GLY A 389 -28.03 23.13 -28.51
CA GLY A 389 -28.85 24.35 -28.40
C GLY A 389 -28.58 25.35 -29.53
N LEU A 390 -27.32 25.48 -29.94
CA LEU A 390 -26.79 26.45 -30.90
C LEU A 390 -26.76 27.89 -30.38
N GLY A 391 -27.89 28.56 -30.23
CA GLY A 391 -27.85 29.87 -29.58
C GLY A 391 -29.19 30.45 -29.19
N GLY A 392 -29.16 31.48 -28.36
CA GLY A 392 -30.31 31.85 -27.53
C GLY A 392 -30.20 31.18 -26.16
N ASP A 393 -31.09 31.52 -25.23
CA ASP A 393 -31.06 30.94 -23.89
C ASP A 393 -31.89 29.64 -23.88
N ASP A 394 -31.22 28.50 -23.99
CA ASP A 394 -31.80 27.17 -24.18
C ASP A 394 -31.95 26.38 -22.87
N THR A 395 -32.80 25.35 -22.91
CA THR A 395 -32.91 24.34 -21.85
C THR A 395 -32.77 22.96 -22.48
N LEU A 396 -31.65 22.29 -22.24
CA LEU A 396 -31.35 20.94 -22.69
C LEU A 396 -31.63 19.98 -21.53
N ASN A 397 -32.43 18.95 -21.78
CA ASN A 397 -32.75 17.91 -20.80
C ASN A 397 -32.40 16.54 -21.38
N GLY A 398 -31.30 15.93 -20.92
CA GLY A 398 -30.86 14.59 -21.32
C GLY A 398 -31.85 13.51 -20.90
N LEU A 399 -32.27 13.56 -19.63
CA LEU A 399 -33.16 12.62 -18.92
C LEU A 399 -32.41 11.44 -18.31
N GLY A 400 -32.09 10.41 -19.08
CA GLY A 400 -31.26 9.33 -18.58
C GLY A 400 -30.52 8.65 -19.71
N GLY A 401 -29.39 8.03 -19.42
CA GLY A 401 -28.39 7.77 -20.47
C GLY A 401 -27.12 8.57 -20.15
N ASP A 402 -26.04 8.29 -20.86
CA ASP A 402 -24.78 9.04 -20.74
C ASP A 402 -24.76 10.12 -21.85
N ASP A 403 -25.38 11.27 -21.59
CA ASP A 403 -25.76 12.25 -22.60
C ASP A 403 -24.65 13.25 -22.92
N PHE A 404 -24.72 13.86 -24.11
CA PHE A 404 -23.81 14.90 -24.56
C PHE A 404 -24.58 16.19 -24.84
N LEU A 405 -24.29 17.24 -24.08
CA LEU A 405 -25.04 18.50 -24.11
C LEU A 405 -24.11 19.66 -24.49
N ASN A 406 -24.42 20.36 -25.59
CA ASN A 406 -23.81 21.63 -25.96
C ASN A 406 -24.90 22.71 -26.04
N GLY A 407 -24.88 23.69 -25.13
CA GLY A 407 -25.83 24.81 -25.13
C GLY A 407 -25.60 25.78 -26.29
N GLY A 408 -24.35 26.01 -26.66
CA GLY A 408 -23.94 26.98 -27.66
C GLY A 408 -23.91 28.41 -27.09
N ALA A 409 -24.32 29.39 -27.87
CA ALA A 409 -24.25 30.79 -27.48
C ALA A 409 -25.53 31.25 -26.75
N GLY A 410 -25.47 31.36 -25.43
CA GLY A 410 -26.65 31.70 -24.64
C GLY A 410 -26.32 31.82 -23.17
N ALA A 411 -27.34 32.03 -22.34
CA ALA A 411 -27.29 31.60 -20.95
C ALA A 411 -28.20 30.38 -20.80
N ASP A 412 -27.60 29.21 -20.92
CA ASP A 412 -28.30 27.94 -21.13
C ASP A 412 -28.50 27.16 -19.84
N VAL A 413 -29.44 26.22 -19.84
CA VAL A 413 -29.64 25.26 -18.76
C VAL A 413 -29.40 23.86 -19.31
N LEU A 414 -28.29 23.25 -18.90
CA LEU A 414 -27.90 21.90 -19.29
C LEU A 414 -28.22 20.96 -18.11
N ASN A 415 -29.25 20.14 -18.29
CA ASN A 415 -29.64 19.11 -17.33
C ASN A 415 -29.28 17.74 -17.94
N GLY A 416 -28.25 17.06 -17.42
CA GLY A 416 -27.89 15.71 -17.87
C GLY A 416 -28.98 14.72 -17.45
N GLY A 417 -28.97 14.30 -16.19
CA GLY A 417 -30.06 13.52 -15.62
C GLY A 417 -29.56 12.30 -14.87
N GLU A 418 -30.06 11.11 -15.23
CA GLU A 418 -29.55 9.82 -14.73
C GLU A 418 -28.49 9.26 -15.68
N GLY A 419 -27.23 9.19 -15.27
CA GLY A 419 -26.17 8.60 -16.08
C GLY A 419 -24.85 9.31 -15.83
N SER A 420 -23.91 9.19 -16.76
CA SER A 420 -22.68 9.99 -16.78
C SER A 420 -22.74 10.97 -17.96
N ASP A 421 -23.12 12.20 -17.66
CA ASP A 421 -23.45 13.20 -18.66
C ASP A 421 -22.28 14.16 -18.91
N THR A 422 -22.15 14.63 -20.15
CA THR A 422 -21.03 15.44 -20.61
C THR A 422 -21.52 16.79 -21.14
N ALA A 423 -21.03 17.88 -20.55
CA ALA A 423 -21.17 19.22 -21.11
C ALA A 423 -20.00 19.54 -22.05
N ILE A 424 -20.30 20.11 -23.21
CA ILE A 424 -19.32 20.33 -24.28
C ILE A 424 -19.23 21.82 -24.62
N PHE A 425 -18.00 22.34 -24.64
CA PHE A 425 -17.68 23.73 -24.97
C PHE A 425 -16.59 23.86 -26.05
N ASP A 426 -16.37 22.81 -26.84
CA ASP A 426 -15.29 22.71 -27.84
C ASP A 426 -15.41 23.71 -29.00
N ASP A 427 -16.62 24.19 -29.26
CA ASP A 427 -16.94 25.21 -30.26
C ASP A 427 -16.80 26.66 -29.75
N SER A 428 -16.48 26.84 -28.47
CA SER A 428 -16.28 28.15 -27.86
C SER A 428 -15.12 28.90 -28.52
N ASP A 429 -15.32 30.18 -28.82
CA ASP A 429 -14.31 31.07 -29.41
C ASP A 429 -13.43 31.79 -28.37
N ALA A 430 -13.57 31.41 -27.10
CA ALA A 430 -12.77 31.89 -25.98
C ALA A 430 -12.70 30.85 -24.87
N ALA A 431 -11.74 31.05 -23.95
CA ALA A 431 -11.61 30.21 -22.76
C ALA A 431 -12.88 30.22 -21.90
N VAL A 432 -13.20 29.04 -21.36
CA VAL A 432 -14.29 28.75 -20.44
C VAL A 432 -13.75 28.44 -19.05
N SER A 433 -14.54 28.77 -18.05
CA SER A 433 -14.30 28.39 -16.66
C SER A 433 -15.54 27.73 -16.09
N ILE A 434 -15.41 26.45 -15.78
CA ILE A 434 -16.48 25.56 -15.31
C ILE A 434 -16.11 25.03 -13.92
N ASP A 435 -17.06 25.05 -13.01
CA ASP A 435 -16.93 24.48 -11.67
C ASP A 435 -18.19 23.69 -11.32
N LEU A 436 -18.12 22.36 -11.47
CA LEU A 436 -19.23 21.43 -11.22
C LEU A 436 -19.61 21.42 -9.73
N SER A 437 -18.64 21.54 -8.83
CA SER A 437 -18.88 21.58 -7.38
C SER A 437 -19.77 22.75 -6.93
N THR A 438 -19.77 23.86 -7.69
CA THR A 438 -20.59 25.05 -7.39
C THR A 438 -21.63 25.38 -8.45
N GLY A 439 -21.65 24.64 -9.57
CA GLY A 439 -22.49 24.92 -10.74
C GLY A 439 -22.20 26.27 -11.40
N LYS A 440 -20.97 26.79 -11.25
CA LYS A 440 -20.59 28.10 -11.81
C LYS A 440 -19.94 27.93 -13.18
N THR A 441 -20.37 28.78 -14.11
CA THR A 441 -19.88 28.83 -15.48
C THR A 441 -19.56 30.28 -15.85
N SER A 442 -18.52 30.49 -16.64
CA SER A 442 -18.18 31.79 -17.19
C SER A 442 -17.22 31.68 -18.37
N GLY A 443 -17.14 32.73 -19.19
CA GLY A 443 -16.25 32.77 -20.36
C GLY A 443 -16.86 32.06 -21.57
N GLY A 444 -16.50 32.51 -22.77
CA GLY A 444 -16.94 31.88 -24.01
C GLY A 444 -18.45 31.65 -24.12
N THR A 445 -18.81 30.49 -24.67
CA THR A 445 -20.17 29.97 -24.72
C THR A 445 -20.73 29.61 -23.33
N ALA A 446 -19.88 29.22 -22.38
CA ALA A 446 -20.27 28.92 -21.00
C ALA A 446 -20.79 30.12 -20.18
N ALA A 447 -20.87 31.33 -20.75
CA ALA A 447 -21.12 32.55 -20.01
C ALA A 447 -22.58 32.73 -19.58
N GLY A 448 -22.93 32.22 -18.40
CA GLY A 448 -24.26 32.34 -17.81
C GLY A 448 -25.02 31.03 -17.72
N ASP A 449 -24.40 29.94 -18.17
CA ASP A 449 -25.00 28.61 -18.19
C ASP A 449 -25.19 28.03 -16.79
N THR A 450 -26.14 27.13 -16.66
CA THR A 450 -26.35 26.32 -15.45
C THR A 450 -26.21 24.85 -15.82
N LEU A 451 -25.27 24.16 -15.17
CA LEU A 451 -25.03 22.73 -15.33
C LEU A 451 -25.65 21.99 -14.14
N ASN A 452 -26.54 21.04 -14.41
CA ASN A 452 -27.18 20.21 -13.38
C ASN A 452 -27.03 18.73 -13.76
N SER A 453 -26.59 17.90 -12.80
CA SER A 453 -26.33 16.47 -13.05
C SER A 453 -25.43 16.28 -14.27
N ILE A 454 -24.26 16.90 -14.22
CA ILE A 454 -23.22 16.79 -15.25
C ILE A 454 -21.96 16.33 -14.52
N GLU A 455 -21.40 15.22 -14.94
CA GLU A 455 -20.20 14.62 -14.33
C GLU A 455 -18.96 14.90 -15.17
N ASN A 456 -19.11 15.17 -16.47
CA ASN A 456 -18.00 15.31 -17.40
C ASN A 456 -18.04 16.65 -18.15
N VAL A 457 -16.87 17.19 -18.49
CA VAL A 457 -16.74 18.45 -19.22
C VAL A 457 -15.67 18.35 -20.30
N VAL A 458 -16.01 18.80 -21.50
CA VAL A 458 -15.06 19.06 -22.58
C VAL A 458 -14.90 20.57 -22.72
N GLY A 459 -13.68 21.04 -22.56
CA GLY A 459 -13.25 22.43 -22.72
C GLY A 459 -13.21 22.88 -24.18
N SER A 460 -12.65 24.06 -24.36
CA SER A 460 -12.48 24.78 -25.62
C SER A 460 -11.06 24.55 -26.20
N ALA A 461 -10.72 25.32 -27.24
CA ALA A 461 -9.36 25.36 -27.78
C ALA A 461 -8.49 26.48 -27.17
N PHE A 462 -8.84 26.97 -25.99
CA PHE A 462 -8.16 28.06 -25.28
C PHE A 462 -7.87 27.68 -23.83
N ALA A 463 -7.04 28.48 -23.16
CA ALA A 463 -6.63 28.27 -21.76
C ALA A 463 -7.80 28.27 -20.75
N ASP A 464 -8.32 27.09 -20.48
CA ASP A 464 -9.52 26.81 -19.72
C ASP A 464 -9.25 26.55 -18.25
N ARG A 465 -10.33 26.65 -17.46
CA ARG A 465 -10.30 26.24 -16.05
C ARG A 465 -11.49 25.35 -15.74
N LEU A 466 -11.23 24.06 -15.60
CA LEU A 466 -12.25 23.04 -15.36
C LEU A 466 -12.09 22.47 -13.94
N VAL A 467 -13.16 22.48 -13.16
CA VAL A 467 -13.20 21.94 -11.79
C VAL A 467 -14.34 20.94 -11.68
N GLY A 468 -14.01 19.71 -11.27
CA GLY A 468 -14.94 18.63 -10.97
C GLY A 468 -15.72 18.83 -9.68
N ASP A 469 -16.21 17.74 -9.10
CA ASP A 469 -16.93 17.70 -7.84
C ASP A 469 -16.41 16.61 -6.87
N SER A 470 -17.28 15.81 -6.26
CA SER A 470 -16.84 14.74 -5.33
C SER A 470 -17.10 13.33 -5.86
N GLY A 471 -17.67 13.23 -7.06
CA GLY A 471 -17.78 11.99 -7.82
C GLY A 471 -16.68 11.90 -8.87
N SER A 472 -16.55 10.72 -9.47
CA SER A 472 -15.62 10.51 -10.59
C SER A 472 -16.00 11.36 -11.79
N ASN A 473 -15.13 12.27 -12.19
CA ASN A 473 -15.31 13.18 -13.31
C ASN A 473 -14.33 12.87 -14.45
N ARG A 474 -14.76 13.09 -15.71
CA ARG A 474 -13.86 13.24 -16.86
C ARG A 474 -13.79 14.70 -17.26
N LEU A 475 -12.60 15.29 -17.17
CA LEU A 475 -12.32 16.67 -17.58
C LEU A 475 -11.33 16.65 -18.74
N GLU A 476 -11.70 17.24 -19.88
CA GLU A 476 -10.86 17.35 -21.08
C GLU A 476 -10.61 18.84 -21.37
N GLY A 477 -9.36 19.29 -21.26
CA GLY A 477 -8.96 20.69 -21.44
C GLY A 477 -9.06 21.11 -22.90
N GLY A 478 -8.48 20.31 -23.80
CA GLY A 478 -8.55 20.53 -25.24
C GLY A 478 -7.23 21.10 -25.75
N ALA A 479 -7.20 22.35 -26.20
CA ALA A 479 -5.96 23.01 -26.55
C ALA A 479 -5.83 24.31 -25.76
N GLY A 480 -4.62 24.78 -25.49
CA GLY A 480 -4.41 25.91 -24.59
C GLY A 480 -3.65 25.46 -23.35
N ASP A 481 -3.21 26.42 -22.54
CA ASP A 481 -2.57 26.12 -21.25
C ASP A 481 -3.68 26.04 -20.19
N ASP A 482 -4.16 24.84 -19.91
CA ASP A 482 -5.39 24.57 -19.15
C ASP A 482 -5.12 24.28 -17.67
N VAL A 483 -6.13 24.49 -16.83
CA VAL A 483 -6.11 24.12 -15.41
C VAL A 483 -7.26 23.19 -15.09
N LEU A 484 -6.96 21.92 -14.84
CA LEU A 484 -7.93 20.86 -14.54
C LEU A 484 -7.82 20.46 -13.07
N ILE A 485 -8.96 20.43 -12.35
CA ILE A 485 -9.02 20.08 -10.94
C ILE A 485 -10.11 19.03 -10.72
N GLY A 486 -9.73 17.79 -10.36
CA GLY A 486 -10.67 16.68 -10.12
C GLY A 486 -11.49 16.87 -8.84
N LEU A 487 -10.78 17.16 -7.73
CA LEU A 487 -11.26 17.31 -6.35
C LEU A 487 -11.42 16.00 -5.58
N GLY A 488 -12.44 15.19 -5.84
CA GLY A 488 -12.62 13.96 -5.10
C GLY A 488 -13.36 12.92 -5.93
N GLY A 489 -13.06 11.64 -5.72
CA GLY A 489 -13.51 10.60 -6.65
C GLY A 489 -12.31 10.10 -7.46
N ASP A 490 -12.46 9.00 -8.19
CA ASP A 490 -11.39 8.55 -9.10
C ASP A 490 -11.60 9.26 -10.45
N ASP A 491 -10.82 10.31 -10.71
CA ASP A 491 -11.02 11.24 -11.82
C ASP A 491 -10.15 10.91 -13.03
N THR A 492 -10.55 11.40 -14.22
CA THR A 492 -9.73 11.39 -15.44
C THR A 492 -9.58 12.81 -15.95
N LEU A 493 -8.35 13.34 -15.89
CA LEU A 493 -7.97 14.69 -16.29
C LEU A 493 -7.09 14.57 -17.54
N ASP A 494 -7.56 15.10 -18.66
CA ASP A 494 -6.87 15.09 -19.95
C ASP A 494 -6.57 16.56 -20.34
N GLY A 495 -5.31 16.98 -20.21
CA GLY A 495 -4.88 18.35 -20.51
C GLY A 495 -4.99 18.68 -22.00
N GLY A 496 -4.69 17.70 -22.87
CA GLY A 496 -4.74 17.89 -24.30
C GLY A 496 -3.47 18.53 -24.84
N ALA A 497 -3.53 19.74 -25.42
CA ALA A 497 -2.38 20.36 -26.07
C ALA A 497 -2.07 21.74 -25.49
N GLY A 498 -0.93 21.88 -24.82
CA GLY A 498 -0.48 23.12 -24.20
C GLY A 498 0.40 22.81 -23.01
N ASN A 499 0.62 23.77 -22.12
CA ASN A 499 1.34 23.52 -20.87
C ASN A 499 0.32 23.55 -19.74
N ASP A 500 -0.15 22.37 -19.37
CA ASP A 500 -1.33 22.20 -18.54
C ASP A 500 -0.94 22.01 -17.07
N VAL A 501 -1.87 22.36 -16.18
CA VAL A 501 -1.77 22.12 -14.74
C VAL A 501 -2.90 21.20 -14.30
N LEU A 502 -2.55 20.00 -13.88
CA LEU A 502 -3.48 18.94 -13.49
C LEU A 502 -3.41 18.72 -11.98
N ILE A 503 -4.56 18.80 -11.31
CA ILE A 503 -4.71 18.66 -9.85
C ILE A 503 -5.80 17.62 -9.57
N GLY A 504 -5.42 16.36 -9.34
CA GLY A 504 -6.37 15.28 -9.02
C GLY A 504 -7.07 15.49 -7.67
N ARG A 505 -6.25 15.63 -6.61
CA ARG A 505 -6.63 15.67 -5.19
C ARG A 505 -6.99 14.30 -4.62
N GLY A 506 -8.24 14.06 -4.24
CA GLY A 506 -8.59 12.89 -3.44
C GLY A 506 -9.16 11.76 -4.27
N GLY A 507 -8.36 10.76 -4.62
CA GLY A 507 -8.81 9.69 -5.52
C GLY A 507 -7.63 8.84 -5.95
N GLY A 508 -7.90 7.78 -6.72
CA GLY A 508 -6.89 7.21 -7.60
C GLY A 508 -7.06 7.79 -9.00
N ASP A 509 -6.44 8.93 -9.27
CA ASP A 509 -6.75 9.75 -10.44
C ASP A 509 -5.89 9.38 -11.65
N THR A 510 -6.41 9.58 -12.87
CA THR A 510 -5.61 9.52 -14.10
C THR A 510 -5.38 10.94 -14.60
N LEU A 511 -4.12 11.39 -14.58
CA LEU A 511 -3.70 12.70 -15.05
C LEU A 511 -2.86 12.51 -16.31
N ASP A 512 -3.42 12.88 -17.46
CA ASP A 512 -2.78 12.85 -18.77
C ASP A 512 -2.50 14.27 -19.23
N GLY A 513 -1.23 14.66 -19.26
CA GLY A 513 -0.81 16.00 -19.70
C GLY A 513 -0.95 16.19 -21.21
N GLY A 514 -0.89 15.11 -22.00
CA GLY A 514 -0.92 15.19 -23.44
C GLY A 514 0.33 15.87 -24.03
N ALA A 515 0.12 16.89 -24.86
CA ALA A 515 1.16 17.49 -25.67
C ALA A 515 1.57 18.87 -25.15
N GLY A 516 2.66 18.93 -24.39
CA GLY A 516 3.44 20.14 -24.20
C GLY A 516 4.44 20.02 -23.08
N THR A 517 4.26 20.78 -22.01
CA THR A 517 5.13 20.70 -20.82
C THR A 517 4.26 20.85 -19.59
N ASP A 518 3.88 19.71 -19.06
CA ASP A 518 2.69 19.60 -18.22
C ASP A 518 3.07 19.38 -16.77
N THR A 519 2.23 19.86 -15.85
CA THR A 519 2.51 19.88 -14.41
C THR A 519 1.45 19.12 -13.64
N ALA A 520 1.85 18.07 -12.92
CA ALA A 520 1.03 17.51 -11.85
C ALA A 520 1.28 18.31 -10.56
N ASP A 521 0.22 18.85 -9.97
CA ASP A 521 0.29 19.76 -8.82
C ASP A 521 -0.40 19.17 -7.58
N TYR A 522 0.43 18.83 -6.59
CA TYR A 522 0.05 18.26 -5.30
C TYR A 522 0.09 19.28 -4.14
N SER A 523 0.16 20.57 -4.44
CA SER A 523 0.32 21.65 -3.44
C SER A 523 -0.81 21.75 -2.42
N ALA A 524 -1.97 21.19 -2.75
CA ALA A 524 -3.12 21.13 -1.86
C ALA A 524 -3.11 19.91 -0.91
N SER A 525 -2.17 18.97 -1.08
CA SER A 525 -2.19 17.73 -0.31
C SER A 525 -1.92 17.96 1.17
N ALA A 526 -2.64 17.21 2.01
CA ALA A 526 -2.59 17.34 3.46
C ALA A 526 -1.41 16.60 4.11
N THR A 527 -0.61 15.88 3.33
CA THR A 527 0.60 15.15 3.76
C THR A 527 1.64 15.14 2.64
N GLY A 528 2.88 14.79 2.97
CA GLY A 528 3.96 14.62 1.98
C GLY A 528 3.64 13.53 0.95
N VAL A 529 4.11 13.73 -0.28
CA VAL A 529 3.92 12.85 -1.42
C VAL A 529 5.24 12.27 -1.93
N VAL A 530 5.18 11.04 -2.44
CA VAL A 530 6.30 10.39 -3.13
C VAL A 530 5.87 10.14 -4.56
N VAL A 531 6.43 10.91 -5.50
CA VAL A 531 6.04 10.88 -6.91
C VAL A 531 7.25 10.63 -7.79
N VAL A 532 7.19 9.52 -8.54
CA VAL A 532 8.19 9.16 -9.54
C VAL A 532 7.50 9.14 -10.91
N LEU A 533 7.91 10.05 -11.80
CA LEU A 533 7.32 10.17 -13.14
C LEU A 533 7.59 8.91 -13.99
N GLN A 534 8.81 8.35 -13.90
CA GLN A 534 9.15 7.08 -14.55
C GLN A 534 8.97 5.88 -13.61
N GLY A 535 7.77 5.29 -13.59
CA GLY A 535 7.50 4.09 -12.80
C GLY A 535 6.04 3.92 -12.43
N THR A 536 5.79 3.33 -11.26
CA THR A 536 4.44 3.17 -10.68
C THR A 536 4.32 3.76 -9.28
N GLN A 537 5.37 4.41 -8.76
CA GLN A 537 5.39 4.91 -7.39
C GLN A 537 4.81 6.33 -7.34
N ARG A 538 3.56 6.41 -6.87
CA ARG A 538 2.80 7.62 -6.52
C ARG A 538 2.07 7.29 -5.22
N GLU A 539 2.66 7.69 -4.11
CA GLU A 539 2.27 7.25 -2.77
C GLU A 539 2.15 8.45 -1.83
N GLY A 540 1.22 8.34 -0.87
CA GLY A 540 0.99 9.36 0.15
C GLY A 540 0.09 10.50 -0.34
N GLY A 541 -0.70 11.03 0.60
CA GLY A 541 -1.59 12.16 0.36
C GLY A 541 -2.46 11.99 -0.89
N ASP A 542 -2.44 13.03 -1.71
CA ASP A 542 -3.24 13.19 -2.92
C ASP A 542 -2.62 12.44 -4.12
N ALA A 543 -1.37 11.95 -4.00
CA ALA A 543 -0.73 11.15 -5.05
C ALA A 543 -1.11 9.66 -4.98
N GLN A 544 -1.85 9.25 -3.94
CA GLN A 544 -2.06 7.84 -3.63
C GLN A 544 -3.03 7.17 -4.60
N GLY A 545 -2.47 6.37 -5.52
CA GLY A 545 -3.26 5.64 -6.52
C GLY A 545 -3.27 6.28 -7.90
N ASP A 546 -2.64 7.46 -8.03
CA ASP A 546 -2.60 8.20 -9.28
C ASP A 546 -1.82 7.49 -10.38
N VAL A 547 -2.28 7.71 -11.61
CA VAL A 547 -1.64 7.36 -12.85
C VAL A 547 -1.29 8.65 -13.58
N LEU A 548 0.01 8.92 -13.74
CA LEU A 548 0.51 10.07 -14.48
C LEU A 548 0.96 9.63 -15.88
N ILE A 549 0.47 10.32 -16.91
CA ILE A 549 0.75 10.10 -18.32
C ILE A 549 1.22 11.43 -18.91
N ASP A 550 2.33 11.41 -19.66
CA ASP A 550 2.89 12.59 -20.35
C ASP A 550 2.97 13.85 -19.47
N ILE A 551 3.51 13.68 -18.24
CA ILE A 551 3.81 14.77 -17.29
C ILE A 551 5.32 14.98 -17.21
N GLU A 552 5.77 16.23 -17.34
CA GLU A 552 7.18 16.62 -17.17
C GLU A 552 7.46 17.26 -15.81
N ASN A 553 6.52 18.00 -15.23
CA ASN A 553 6.80 18.80 -14.04
C ASN A 553 6.00 18.30 -12.83
N LEU A 554 6.59 18.47 -11.65
CA LEU A 554 5.96 18.14 -10.38
C LEU A 554 6.01 19.35 -9.45
N ARG A 555 4.87 19.64 -8.84
CA ARG A 555 4.79 20.47 -7.65
C ARG A 555 4.34 19.61 -6.47
N GLY A 556 5.17 19.55 -5.44
CA GLY A 556 4.94 18.85 -4.19
C GLY A 556 3.88 19.50 -3.30
N SER A 557 3.75 18.98 -2.09
CA SER A 557 2.88 19.42 -1.03
C SER A 557 3.55 20.49 -0.14
N ALA A 558 2.94 20.85 0.99
CA ALA A 558 3.58 21.71 2.00
C ALA A 558 4.32 20.90 3.09
N PHE A 559 4.65 19.65 2.80
CA PHE A 559 5.29 18.69 3.70
C PHE A 559 6.43 17.99 2.96
N ASN A 560 7.24 17.23 3.71
CA ASN A 560 8.38 16.51 3.16
C ASN A 560 8.00 15.58 2.01
N ASP A 561 8.45 15.91 0.82
CA ASP A 561 8.16 15.19 -0.42
C ASP A 561 9.38 14.46 -0.98
N VAL A 562 9.12 13.49 -1.85
CA VAL A 562 10.14 12.87 -2.71
C VAL A 562 9.67 12.99 -4.15
N LEU A 563 10.30 13.88 -4.91
CA LEU A 563 9.93 14.16 -6.30
C LEU A 563 11.04 13.68 -7.24
N VAL A 564 10.69 12.78 -8.16
CA VAL A 564 11.64 12.22 -9.13
C VAL A 564 11.12 12.44 -10.55
N GLY A 565 11.94 13.15 -11.32
CA GLY A 565 11.69 13.53 -12.70
C GLY A 565 11.83 12.38 -13.71
N THR A 566 11.98 12.77 -14.97
CA THR A 566 12.12 11.87 -16.12
C THR A 566 13.54 11.96 -16.69
N ASN A 567 13.71 11.58 -17.96
CA ASN A 567 14.91 11.88 -18.73
C ASN A 567 14.70 13.12 -19.62
N GLY A 568 13.62 13.87 -19.42
CA GLY A 568 13.29 15.12 -20.11
C GLY A 568 14.01 16.31 -19.47
N VAL A 569 13.49 17.52 -19.68
CA VAL A 569 13.86 18.68 -18.86
C VAL A 569 12.69 18.91 -17.92
N ASN A 570 12.92 18.79 -16.62
CA ASN A 570 11.88 18.78 -15.60
C ASN A 570 12.02 19.99 -14.66
N VAL A 571 10.88 20.50 -14.19
CA VAL A 571 10.79 21.47 -13.09
C VAL A 571 10.16 20.76 -11.90
N LEU A 572 10.93 20.62 -10.82
CA LEU A 572 10.48 20.01 -9.57
C LEU A 572 10.44 21.09 -8.48
N GLU A 573 9.27 21.32 -7.89
CA GLU A 573 9.04 22.30 -6.82
C GLU A 573 8.59 21.57 -5.54
N GLY A 574 9.43 21.54 -4.50
CA GLY A 574 9.11 20.91 -3.20
C GLY A 574 8.18 21.74 -2.32
N LEU A 575 8.24 23.07 -2.44
CA LEU A 575 7.48 24.06 -1.67
C LEU A 575 7.91 24.19 -0.22
N ALA A 576 7.32 23.46 0.72
CA ALA A 576 7.66 23.57 2.14
C ALA A 576 7.81 22.17 2.72
N GLY A 577 8.68 22.01 3.72
CA GLY A 577 9.06 20.68 4.20
C GLY A 577 10.50 20.38 3.83
N ASP A 578 11.02 19.26 4.34
CA ASP A 578 12.37 18.80 3.98
C ASP A 578 12.26 17.83 2.80
N ASP A 579 12.51 18.33 1.58
CA ASP A 579 12.20 17.62 0.35
C ASP A 579 13.41 16.92 -0.27
N ILE A 580 13.16 15.84 -1.00
CA ILE A 580 14.17 15.14 -1.80
C ILE A 580 13.80 15.28 -3.28
N LEU A 581 14.64 15.98 -4.04
CA LEU A 581 14.42 16.25 -5.46
C LEU A 581 15.47 15.55 -6.32
N ASN A 582 15.03 14.81 -7.33
CA ASN A 582 15.89 14.19 -8.33
C ASN A 582 15.35 14.48 -9.73
N GLY A 583 16.02 15.36 -10.48
CA GLY A 583 15.62 15.74 -11.84
C GLY A 583 15.72 14.62 -12.86
N GLY A 584 16.68 13.70 -12.67
CA GLY A 584 17.08 12.74 -13.68
C GLY A 584 18.18 13.29 -14.58
N VAL A 585 18.14 12.96 -15.87
CA VAL A 585 19.14 13.44 -16.85
C VAL A 585 18.66 14.71 -17.56
N ASN A 586 19.63 15.48 -18.06
CA ASN A 586 19.51 16.80 -18.71
C ASN A 586 19.54 17.94 -17.69
N ALA A 587 19.08 19.11 -18.10
CA ALA A 587 19.28 20.35 -17.36
C ALA A 587 17.96 20.72 -16.68
N ASP A 588 17.79 20.24 -15.46
CA ASP A 588 16.54 20.35 -14.72
C ASP A 588 16.52 21.59 -13.81
N THR A 589 15.33 21.97 -13.34
CA THR A 589 15.19 22.97 -12.28
C THR A 589 14.69 22.28 -11.01
N LEU A 590 15.52 22.27 -9.98
CA LEU A 590 15.19 21.69 -8.67
C LEU A 590 15.03 22.84 -7.67
N ASN A 591 13.81 23.08 -7.24
CA ASN A 591 13.46 24.13 -6.28
C ASN A 591 12.94 23.49 -4.99
N GLY A 592 13.77 23.42 -3.95
CA GLY A 592 13.40 22.85 -2.64
C GLY A 592 12.30 23.67 -2.00
N GLY A 593 12.66 24.87 -1.55
CA GLY A 593 11.69 25.87 -1.09
C GLY A 593 11.96 26.28 0.34
N GLU A 594 10.97 26.16 1.22
CA GLU A 594 11.11 26.36 2.66
C GLU A 594 11.39 25.03 3.37
N GLY A 595 12.62 24.82 3.82
CA GLY A 595 12.95 23.63 4.60
C GLY A 595 14.43 23.32 4.51
N SER A 596 14.77 22.05 4.74
CA SER A 596 16.12 21.51 4.54
C SER A 596 16.10 20.51 3.39
N ASP A 597 16.33 21.00 2.18
CA ASP A 597 16.06 20.24 0.95
C ASP A 597 17.32 19.55 0.40
N GLU A 598 17.15 18.39 -0.23
CA GLU A 598 18.22 17.56 -0.80
C GLU A 598 18.07 17.43 -2.32
N ALA A 599 19.07 17.89 -3.07
CA ALA A 599 19.24 17.47 -4.47
C ALA A 599 19.94 16.09 -4.50
N ASN A 600 19.26 15.10 -5.08
CA ASN A 600 19.64 13.70 -5.01
C ASN A 600 20.09 13.16 -6.37
N TYR A 601 21.38 12.82 -6.46
CA TYR A 601 22.01 12.28 -7.66
C TYR A 601 22.45 10.81 -7.52
N ALA A 602 21.90 10.06 -6.54
CA ALA A 602 22.31 8.68 -6.27
C ALA A 602 22.09 7.72 -7.45
N GLY A 603 21.15 8.04 -8.33
CA GLY A 603 20.86 7.30 -9.55
C GLY A 603 21.87 7.53 -10.70
N SER A 604 22.69 8.58 -10.61
CA SER A 604 23.59 8.98 -11.69
C SER A 604 24.65 7.92 -11.99
N ALA A 605 24.77 7.56 -13.27
CA ALA A 605 25.76 6.58 -13.71
C ALA A 605 27.20 7.14 -13.74
N ASN A 606 27.36 8.46 -13.73
CA ASN A 606 28.65 9.14 -13.73
C ASN A 606 28.77 10.07 -12.53
N ALA A 607 30.02 10.36 -12.14
CA ALA A 607 30.31 11.32 -11.09
C ALA A 607 29.69 12.70 -11.38
N VAL A 608 29.16 13.32 -10.34
CA VAL A 608 28.56 14.64 -10.34
C VAL A 608 29.48 15.66 -9.67
N ARG A 609 29.39 16.91 -10.13
CA ARG A 609 30.12 18.05 -9.58
C ARG A 609 29.15 19.18 -9.30
N VAL A 610 28.80 19.34 -8.03
CA VAL A 610 27.74 20.26 -7.58
C VAL A 610 28.30 21.22 -6.54
N ASN A 611 27.97 22.50 -6.68
CA ASN A 611 28.44 23.57 -5.81
C ASN A 611 27.31 24.54 -5.49
N LEU A 612 26.75 24.43 -4.28
CA LEU A 612 25.66 25.26 -3.79
C LEU A 612 26.07 26.73 -3.64
N ALA A 613 27.31 27.00 -3.23
CA ALA A 613 27.82 28.38 -3.09
C ALA A 613 27.82 29.19 -4.40
N THR A 614 27.94 28.52 -5.55
CA THR A 614 27.98 29.15 -6.88
C THR A 614 26.77 28.82 -7.76
N GLY A 615 25.90 27.91 -7.31
CA GLY A 615 24.80 27.35 -8.10
C GLY A 615 25.27 26.57 -9.33
N GLN A 616 26.48 25.99 -9.30
CA GLN A 616 27.00 25.21 -10.42
C GLN A 616 26.71 23.72 -10.23
N ALA A 617 25.99 23.11 -11.16
CA ALA A 617 25.79 21.66 -11.26
C ALA A 617 26.31 21.17 -12.63
N ALA A 618 27.15 20.15 -12.63
CA ALA A 618 27.77 19.60 -13.84
C ALA A 618 28.14 18.12 -13.68
N GLY A 619 28.24 17.39 -14.81
CA GLY A 619 28.64 15.98 -14.83
C GLY A 619 27.51 15.05 -14.41
N GLY A 620 27.46 13.86 -15.04
CA GLY A 620 26.38 12.89 -14.81
C GLY A 620 25.00 13.50 -15.02
N ASP A 621 24.10 13.15 -14.12
CA ASP A 621 22.71 13.62 -14.09
C ASP A 621 22.63 15.10 -13.68
N ALA A 622 23.59 15.62 -12.91
CA ALA A 622 23.65 17.03 -12.51
C ALA A 622 23.98 18.02 -13.66
N GLN A 623 24.04 17.55 -14.91
CA GLN A 623 24.61 18.31 -16.03
C GLN A 623 23.69 19.43 -16.52
N GLY A 624 23.88 20.61 -15.96
CA GLY A 624 23.15 21.82 -16.38
C GLY A 624 21.99 22.19 -15.47
N ASP A 625 21.80 21.45 -14.38
CA ASP A 625 20.75 21.73 -13.41
C ASP A 625 20.86 23.12 -12.81
N THR A 626 19.69 23.69 -12.54
CA THR A 626 19.50 24.89 -11.74
C THR A 626 18.96 24.49 -10.39
N LEU A 627 19.75 24.71 -9.34
CA LEU A 627 19.38 24.43 -7.95
C LEU A 627 18.91 25.72 -7.26
N ILE A 628 17.71 25.70 -6.70
CA ILE A 628 17.07 26.82 -6.02
C ILE A 628 16.67 26.34 -4.63
N SER A 629 17.09 27.08 -3.60
CA SER A 629 16.78 26.73 -2.18
C SER A 629 17.08 25.26 -1.87
N ILE A 630 18.31 24.82 -2.15
CA ILE A 630 18.80 23.48 -1.82
C ILE A 630 19.92 23.63 -0.80
N GLU A 631 19.79 22.93 0.32
CA GLU A 631 20.76 22.95 1.43
C GLU A 631 21.64 21.69 1.46
N ASN A 632 21.17 20.57 0.89
CA ASN A 632 21.82 19.27 1.01
C ASN A 632 22.07 18.64 -0.36
N LEU A 633 23.14 17.84 -0.45
CA LEU A 633 23.52 17.14 -1.67
C LEU A 633 23.76 15.66 -1.38
N ARG A 634 23.23 14.82 -2.25
CA ARG A 634 23.62 13.41 -2.35
C ARG A 634 24.25 13.15 -3.71
N GLY A 635 25.48 12.65 -3.69
CA GLY A 635 26.26 12.25 -4.85
C GLY A 635 25.75 10.98 -5.53
N SER A 636 26.53 10.53 -6.50
CA SER A 636 26.38 9.29 -7.27
C SER A 636 27.19 8.14 -6.67
N ASN A 637 27.39 7.05 -7.40
CA ASN A 637 28.36 6.01 -7.02
C ASN A 637 29.73 6.17 -7.73
N GLY A 638 29.98 7.34 -8.32
CA GLY A 638 31.27 7.72 -8.89
C GLY A 638 32.00 8.73 -8.01
N GLY A 639 33.29 8.97 -8.26
CA GLY A 639 34.07 9.94 -7.47
C GLY A 639 33.62 11.38 -7.69
N ASP A 640 32.78 11.87 -6.79
CA ASP A 640 32.05 13.11 -6.90
C ASP A 640 32.84 14.32 -6.38
N THR A 641 32.35 15.51 -6.71
CA THR A 641 32.82 16.75 -6.09
C THR A 641 31.64 17.56 -5.62
N LEU A 642 31.34 17.49 -4.32
CA LEU A 642 30.21 18.18 -3.70
C LEU A 642 30.71 19.36 -2.86
N THR A 643 30.11 20.53 -3.03
CA THR A 643 30.45 21.74 -2.28
C THR A 643 29.17 22.39 -1.74
N GLY A 644 29.11 22.58 -0.42
CA GLY A 644 28.05 23.30 0.26
C GLY A 644 28.19 24.83 0.13
N ASP A 645 27.45 25.57 0.94
CA ASP A 645 27.40 27.02 0.96
C ASP A 645 27.81 27.61 2.32
N ALA A 646 27.04 28.57 2.86
CA ALA A 646 27.31 29.19 4.15
C ALA A 646 26.33 28.73 5.25
N ARG A 647 25.39 27.85 4.89
CA ARG A 647 24.41 27.22 5.79
C ARG A 647 25.01 25.92 6.33
N ALA A 648 24.33 25.29 7.27
CA ALA A 648 24.68 23.93 7.69
C ALA A 648 24.20 22.96 6.59
N ASN A 649 25.13 22.36 5.85
CA ASN A 649 24.84 21.47 4.73
C ASN A 649 25.09 19.99 5.11
N ARG A 650 24.30 19.08 4.55
CA ARG A 650 24.60 17.63 4.53
C ARG A 650 25.07 17.23 3.15
N LEU A 651 26.31 16.76 3.05
CA LEU A 651 26.91 16.24 1.81
C LEU A 651 27.20 14.74 1.95
N LEU A 652 26.60 13.94 1.09
CA LEU A 652 26.75 12.47 1.06
C LEU A 652 27.43 12.05 -0.24
N GLY A 653 28.64 11.49 -0.18
CA GLY A 653 29.39 11.01 -1.35
C GLY A 653 28.91 9.67 -1.88
N LEU A 654 28.52 8.74 -0.98
CA LEU A 654 28.12 7.36 -1.26
C LEU A 654 29.29 6.45 -1.62
N ALA A 655 29.53 6.17 -2.90
CA ALA A 655 30.61 5.28 -3.32
C ALA A 655 31.46 5.97 -4.37
N GLY A 656 32.75 5.66 -4.42
CA GLY A 656 33.70 6.38 -5.26
C GLY A 656 34.70 7.16 -4.43
N ASP A 657 35.73 7.71 -5.07
CA ASP A 657 36.72 8.53 -4.38
C ASP A 657 36.24 9.99 -4.40
N ASP A 658 35.55 10.42 -3.33
CA ASP A 658 34.81 11.68 -3.31
C ASP A 658 35.62 12.87 -2.79
N VAL A 659 35.24 14.07 -3.23
CA VAL A 659 35.77 15.34 -2.73
C VAL A 659 34.63 16.18 -2.17
N LEU A 660 34.56 16.30 -0.85
CA LEU A 660 33.51 17.02 -0.14
C LEU A 660 34.05 18.33 0.47
N THR A 661 33.38 19.45 0.23
CA THR A 661 33.71 20.76 0.81
C THR A 661 32.48 21.32 1.49
N GLY A 662 32.43 21.35 2.82
CA GLY A 662 31.27 21.88 3.56
C GLY A 662 31.00 23.34 3.24
N GLY A 663 32.02 24.18 3.38
CA GLY A 663 31.88 25.61 3.20
C GLY A 663 31.96 26.28 4.57
N ALA A 664 31.12 27.28 4.83
CA ALA A 664 30.94 27.81 6.17
C ALA A 664 29.63 27.28 6.76
N GLY A 665 29.51 27.20 8.07
CA GLY A 665 28.38 26.53 8.71
C GLY A 665 28.85 25.30 9.49
N ASP A 666 27.94 24.65 10.20
CA ASP A 666 28.24 23.41 10.92
C ASP A 666 27.77 22.24 10.03
N ASP A 667 28.68 21.69 9.23
CA ASP A 667 28.32 20.77 8.15
C ASP A 667 28.41 19.29 8.55
N LEU A 668 27.67 18.43 7.86
CA LEU A 668 27.80 16.97 7.91
C LEU A 668 28.36 16.45 6.58
N LEU A 669 29.58 15.92 6.62
CA LEU A 669 30.27 15.34 5.46
C LEU A 669 30.41 13.83 5.65
N VAL A 670 29.81 13.05 4.74
CA VAL A 670 29.89 11.58 4.73
C VAL A 670 30.47 11.15 3.40
N GLY A 671 31.70 10.62 3.37
CA GLY A 671 32.34 10.14 2.14
C GLY A 671 31.68 8.87 1.66
N GLY A 672 31.96 7.77 2.36
CA GLY A 672 31.29 6.49 2.15
C GLY A 672 32.28 5.40 1.73
N GLU A 673 31.95 4.63 0.69
CA GLU A 673 32.86 3.62 0.14
C GLU A 673 33.86 4.24 -0.83
N GLY A 674 35.10 4.41 -0.42
CA GLY A 674 36.14 4.88 -1.33
C GLY A 674 37.34 5.44 -0.60
N SER A 675 38.13 6.25 -1.28
CA SER A 675 39.18 7.08 -0.69
C SER A 675 38.77 8.54 -0.74
N ASP A 676 38.13 9.01 0.33
CA ASP A 676 37.43 10.28 0.33
C ASP A 676 38.26 11.42 0.90
N VAL A 677 37.97 12.63 0.43
CA VAL A 677 38.68 13.86 0.77
C VAL A 677 37.69 14.93 1.24
N ALA A 678 37.76 15.29 2.52
CA ALA A 678 37.15 16.52 3.02
C ALA A 678 38.09 17.72 2.86
N VAL A 679 37.62 18.81 2.26
CA VAL A 679 38.43 20.00 1.93
C VAL A 679 38.01 21.18 2.80
N PHE A 680 38.99 21.91 3.33
CA PHE A 680 38.82 23.09 4.18
C PHE A 680 39.60 24.28 3.61
N GLY A 681 38.98 25.46 3.59
CA GLY A 681 39.56 26.70 3.06
C GLY A 681 40.51 27.41 4.02
N VAL A 682 40.75 26.81 5.20
CA VAL A 682 41.71 27.29 6.20
C VAL A 682 43.06 26.57 6.11
N ALA A 683 44.08 27.11 6.79
CA ALA A 683 45.31 26.38 7.05
C ALA A 683 45.10 25.37 8.18
N SER A 684 45.77 24.23 8.14
CA SER A 684 45.59 23.15 9.12
C SER A 684 45.87 23.54 10.58
N GLY A 685 46.74 24.53 10.81
CA GLY A 685 47.01 25.08 12.15
C GLY A 685 45.91 26.00 12.69
N ALA A 686 44.93 26.36 11.86
CA ALA A 686 43.77 27.18 12.21
C ALA A 686 42.49 26.35 12.47
N ALA A 687 42.60 25.02 12.43
CA ALA A 687 41.51 24.10 12.75
C ALA A 687 41.88 23.22 13.96
N SER A 688 40.92 22.91 14.82
CA SER A 688 41.03 21.90 15.87
C SER A 688 40.31 20.62 15.45
N LEU A 689 40.94 19.48 15.72
CA LEU A 689 40.46 18.15 15.33
C LEU A 689 40.20 17.33 16.60
N ARG A 690 39.01 16.74 16.71
CA ARG A 690 38.60 15.88 17.85
C ARG A 690 37.73 14.74 17.36
N PHE A 691 37.90 13.53 17.90
CA PHE A 691 36.92 12.45 17.69
C PHE A 691 35.77 12.54 18.70
N ALA A 692 34.54 12.36 18.23
CA ALA A 692 33.36 12.14 19.06
C ALA A 692 33.31 10.67 19.55
N ASP A 693 32.50 10.41 20.58
CA ASP A 693 32.41 9.09 21.21
C ASP A 693 31.83 8.02 20.27
N ASP A 694 31.07 8.45 19.25
CA ASP A 694 30.51 7.62 18.19
C ASP A 694 31.47 7.39 17.00
N GLY A 695 32.71 7.89 17.10
CA GLY A 695 33.75 7.73 16.09
C GLY A 695 33.77 8.79 14.99
N ALA A 696 32.84 9.74 14.95
CA ALA A 696 32.88 10.83 13.99
C ALA A 696 34.06 11.78 14.28
N LEU A 697 34.68 12.32 13.22
CA LEU A 697 35.72 13.33 13.36
C LEU A 697 35.08 14.72 13.32
N ILE A 698 35.28 15.50 14.38
CA ILE A 698 34.85 16.89 14.48
C ILE A 698 36.01 17.80 14.10
N VAL A 699 35.78 18.66 13.12
CA VAL A 699 36.72 19.70 12.68
C VAL A 699 36.12 21.06 13.01
N THR A 700 36.72 21.79 13.95
CA THR A 700 36.29 23.16 14.27
C THR A 700 37.29 24.15 13.72
N SER A 701 36.84 25.11 12.93
CA SER A 701 37.66 26.15 12.33
C SER A 701 36.94 27.51 12.31
N ALA A 702 37.45 28.46 11.54
CA ALA A 702 36.75 29.73 11.28
C ALA A 702 35.56 29.56 10.31
N GLU A 703 35.50 28.43 9.61
CA GLU A 703 34.43 28.08 8.68
C GLU A 703 33.22 27.49 9.42
N GLY A 704 33.45 26.79 10.53
CA GLY A 704 32.40 26.28 11.43
C GLY A 704 32.86 25.04 12.18
N THR A 705 31.90 24.25 12.69
CA THR A 705 32.14 22.96 13.35
C THR A 705 31.56 21.82 12.52
N ASP A 706 32.42 21.18 11.75
CA ASP A 706 32.03 20.16 10.78
C ASP A 706 32.17 18.76 11.37
N THR A 707 31.19 17.90 11.08
CA THR A 707 31.16 16.50 11.47
C THR A 707 31.44 15.62 10.26
N LEU A 708 32.53 14.85 10.33
CA LEU A 708 33.00 13.99 9.25
C LEU A 708 32.82 12.53 9.62
N ARG A 709 32.27 11.76 8.68
CA ARG A 709 32.16 10.30 8.75
C ARG A 709 32.71 9.71 7.46
N GLU A 710 33.39 8.56 7.57
CA GLU A 710 33.83 7.82 6.38
C GLU A 710 34.67 8.71 5.43
N ILE A 711 35.66 9.42 6.01
CA ILE A 711 36.62 10.23 5.27
C ILE A 711 38.03 9.71 5.56
N GLU A 712 38.84 9.52 4.52
CA GLU A 712 40.23 9.05 4.64
C GLU A 712 41.22 10.21 4.70
N THR A 713 40.91 11.35 4.08
CA THR A 713 41.85 12.47 3.91
C THR A 713 41.21 13.82 4.22
N LEU A 714 41.89 14.63 5.03
CA LEU A 714 41.61 16.05 5.20
C LEU A 714 42.54 16.88 4.31
N ARG A 715 42.02 17.81 3.52
CA ARG A 715 42.81 18.73 2.69
C ARG A 715 42.61 20.16 3.16
N PHE A 716 43.66 20.74 3.73
CA PHE A 716 43.74 22.16 4.10
C PHE A 716 44.51 22.94 3.02
N THR A 717 44.47 24.27 3.08
CA THR A 717 45.18 25.14 2.12
C THR A 717 46.71 25.00 2.16
N ASP A 718 47.28 24.51 3.26
CA ASP A 718 48.73 24.35 3.46
C ASP A 718 49.21 22.90 3.30
N ARG A 719 48.36 21.89 3.53
CA ARG A 719 48.71 20.45 3.45
C ARG A 719 47.48 19.52 3.42
N SER A 720 47.70 18.27 3.07
CA SER A 720 46.74 17.17 3.28
C SER A 720 47.18 16.24 4.42
N ILE A 721 46.23 15.68 5.17
CA ILE A 721 46.47 14.78 6.31
C ILE A 721 45.58 13.54 6.17
N ALA A 722 46.16 12.34 6.19
CA ALA A 722 45.41 11.09 6.18
C ALA A 722 44.87 10.74 7.58
N ILE A 723 43.59 10.41 7.69
CA ILE A 723 42.90 10.16 8.95
C ILE A 723 43.39 8.89 9.65
N ALA A 724 43.80 7.87 8.88
CA ALA A 724 44.43 6.66 9.41
C ALA A 724 45.66 6.94 10.30
N ALA A 725 46.36 8.06 10.07
CA ALA A 725 47.46 8.49 10.93
C ALA A 725 46.98 8.88 12.33
N PHE A 726 45.81 9.50 12.48
CA PHE A 726 45.25 9.88 13.79
C PHE A 726 44.77 8.66 14.59
N GLY A 727 44.14 7.68 13.93
CA GLY A 727 43.79 6.40 14.56
C GLY A 727 45.04 5.67 15.08
N ALA A 728 46.12 5.66 14.30
CA ALA A 728 47.39 5.08 14.72
C ALA A 728 48.07 5.88 15.86
N ILE A 729 48.01 7.22 15.84
CA ILE A 729 48.51 8.07 16.94
C ILE A 729 47.73 7.80 18.22
N ASN A 730 46.40 7.83 18.18
CA ASN A 730 45.55 7.61 19.34
C ASN A 730 45.74 6.19 19.91
N THR A 731 45.78 5.17 19.03
CA THR A 731 46.10 3.79 19.42
C THR A 731 47.48 3.70 20.06
N THR A 732 48.46 4.46 19.58
CA THR A 732 49.82 4.49 20.15
C THR A 732 49.84 5.18 21.52
N TYR A 733 49.08 6.27 21.70
CA TYR A 733 48.92 6.92 23.01
C TYR A 733 48.16 6.04 24.02
N GLN A 734 47.10 5.36 23.59
CA GLN A 734 46.40 4.40 24.44
C GLN A 734 47.30 3.22 24.81
N ARG A 735 48.03 2.67 23.84
CA ARG A 735 48.89 1.49 24.02
C ARG A 735 50.16 1.77 24.83
N TYR A 736 50.80 2.92 24.64
CA TYR A 736 52.11 3.22 25.24
C TYR A 736 52.08 4.36 26.27
N GLY A 737 51.07 5.24 26.21
CA GLY A 737 50.88 6.36 27.15
C GLY A 737 49.76 6.12 28.17
N GLY A 738 48.95 5.07 28.00
CA GLY A 738 47.87 4.70 28.94
C GLY A 738 46.67 5.64 28.95
N ARG A 739 46.54 6.51 27.93
CA ARG A 739 45.42 7.45 27.76
C ARG A 739 45.18 7.75 26.29
N ALA A 740 44.01 8.25 25.93
CA ALA A 740 43.79 8.83 24.61
C ALA A 740 44.73 10.03 24.37
N ALA A 741 45.13 10.24 23.12
CA ALA A 741 45.87 11.44 22.72
C ALA A 741 44.97 12.67 22.93
N THR A 742 45.52 13.75 23.49
CA THR A 742 44.78 15.03 23.57
C THR A 742 44.71 15.70 22.21
N ASP A 743 43.77 16.63 22.03
CA ASP A 743 43.59 17.39 20.77
C ASP A 743 44.89 18.07 20.31
N GLY A 744 45.66 18.62 21.25
CA GLY A 744 46.97 19.21 20.97
C GLY A 744 48.03 18.19 20.50
N GLU A 745 47.97 16.95 20.98
CA GLU A 745 48.89 15.88 20.61
C GLU A 745 48.51 15.22 19.29
N LEU A 746 47.22 15.06 19.01
CA LEU A 746 46.72 14.62 17.70
C LEU A 746 47.12 15.64 16.62
N SER A 747 46.91 16.94 16.89
CA SER A 747 47.32 18.02 15.99
C SER A 747 48.85 18.08 15.78
N TYR A 748 49.63 17.97 16.86
CA TYR A 748 51.10 17.98 16.79
C TYR A 748 51.66 16.78 16.02
N TRP A 749 51.29 15.55 16.40
CA TRP A 749 51.82 14.33 15.77
C TRP A 749 51.26 14.10 14.38
N GLY A 750 49.99 14.44 14.14
CA GLY A 750 49.43 14.47 12.79
C GLY A 750 50.25 15.37 11.88
N GLY A 751 50.68 16.52 12.41
CA GLY A 751 51.57 17.43 11.68
C GLY A 751 52.99 16.92 11.46
N GLN A 752 53.58 16.21 12.43
CA GLN A 752 54.91 15.62 12.27
C GLN A 752 54.91 14.43 11.32
N ILE A 753 53.89 13.56 11.38
CA ILE A 753 53.76 12.40 10.48
C ILE A 753 53.61 12.86 9.03
N ALA A 754 52.82 13.91 8.79
CA ALA A 754 52.71 14.53 7.46
C ALA A 754 54.04 15.11 6.93
N SER A 755 54.99 15.43 7.82
CA SER A 755 56.34 15.90 7.45
C SER A 755 57.40 14.79 7.36
N GLY A 756 56.98 13.51 7.41
CA GLY A 756 57.85 12.35 7.26
C GLY A 756 58.21 11.62 8.57
N ALA A 757 57.64 12.02 9.71
CA ALA A 757 57.73 11.21 10.92
C ALA A 757 56.87 9.94 10.79
N THR A 758 57.25 8.89 11.51
CA THR A 758 56.55 7.62 11.56
C THR A 758 55.75 7.48 12.85
N VAL A 759 54.77 6.57 12.88
CA VAL A 759 54.12 6.16 14.15
C VAL A 759 55.17 5.62 15.15
N GLY A 760 56.30 5.10 14.65
CA GLY A 760 57.47 4.73 15.46
C GLY A 760 58.11 5.91 16.20
N ASP A 761 58.05 7.12 15.65
CA ASP A 761 58.56 8.34 16.27
C ASP A 761 57.60 8.88 17.35
N VAL A 762 56.29 8.78 17.13
CA VAL A 762 55.26 9.04 18.15
C VAL A 762 55.48 8.11 19.35
N ARG A 763 55.63 6.81 19.08
CA ARG A 763 55.95 5.79 20.08
C ARG A 763 57.26 6.10 20.80
N GLY A 764 58.31 6.48 20.06
CA GLY A 764 59.61 6.82 20.62
C GLY A 764 59.55 8.01 21.59
N ALA A 765 58.74 9.03 21.27
CA ALA A 765 58.54 10.19 22.13
C ALA A 765 57.71 9.88 23.37
N ILE A 766 56.65 9.07 23.26
CA ILE A 766 55.86 8.60 24.42
C ILE A 766 56.75 7.81 25.39
N LEU A 767 57.59 6.90 24.87
CA LEU A 767 58.49 6.08 25.68
C LEU A 767 59.66 6.87 26.30
N ALA A 768 59.98 8.05 25.76
CA ALA A 768 60.98 8.95 26.32
C ALA A 768 60.42 9.90 27.40
N ASP A 769 59.09 10.01 27.52
CA ASP A 769 58.41 10.83 28.52
C ASP A 769 58.51 10.17 29.92
N PRO A 770 58.99 10.87 30.97
CA PRO A 770 58.98 10.41 32.36
C PRO A 770 57.61 9.89 32.86
N LEU A 771 56.50 10.30 32.25
CA LEU A 771 55.15 9.82 32.57
C LEU A 771 54.91 8.35 32.14
N SER A 772 55.55 7.87 31.07
CA SER A 772 55.44 6.46 30.63
C SER A 772 56.08 5.48 31.62
N ALA A 773 57.06 5.92 32.42
CA ALA A 773 57.62 5.14 33.53
C ALA A 773 56.60 4.85 34.65
N ARG A 774 55.59 5.72 34.83
CA ARG A 774 54.50 5.49 35.80
C ARG A 774 53.47 4.47 35.30
N ALA A 775 53.35 4.23 34.00
CA ALA A 775 52.48 3.19 33.46
C ALA A 775 53.04 1.79 33.76
N ILE A 776 54.35 1.59 33.63
CA ILE A 776 55.03 0.34 34.03
C ILE A 776 54.98 0.14 35.55
N GLU A 777 55.12 1.22 36.33
CA GLU A 777 54.94 1.21 37.79
C GLU A 777 53.48 0.94 38.21
N GLY A 778 52.52 1.46 37.43
CA GLY A 778 51.09 1.30 37.60
C GLY A 778 50.63 -0.14 37.38
N SER A 779 51.03 -0.77 36.28
CA SER A 779 50.70 -2.18 36.01
C SER A 779 51.30 -3.14 37.04
N TYR A 780 52.46 -2.82 37.63
CA TYR A 780 53.03 -3.62 38.72
C TYR A 780 52.25 -3.46 40.04
N ARG A 781 51.79 -2.25 40.34
CA ARG A 781 50.90 -1.98 41.49
C ARG A 781 49.53 -2.62 41.33
N GLU A 782 49.00 -2.63 40.12
CA GLU A 782 47.70 -3.23 39.78
C GLU A 782 47.73 -4.75 39.85
N LEU A 783 48.84 -5.38 39.43
CA LEU A 783 49.00 -6.83 39.51
C LEU A 783 49.34 -7.36 40.91
N PHE A 784 50.10 -6.60 41.72
CA PHE A 784 50.68 -7.10 42.98
C PHE A 784 50.48 -6.21 44.21
N GLY A 785 49.73 -5.11 44.11
CA GLY A 785 49.36 -4.26 45.24
C GLY A 785 50.50 -3.43 45.87
N ARG A 786 51.70 -3.40 45.29
CA ARG A 786 52.84 -2.57 45.76
C ARG A 786 53.66 -1.98 44.62
N ALA A 787 54.49 -0.98 44.93
CA ALA A 787 55.50 -0.47 44.01
C ALA A 787 56.70 -1.44 43.90
N PRO A 788 57.33 -1.58 42.72
CA PRO A 788 58.57 -2.34 42.59
C PRO A 788 59.74 -1.56 43.20
N SER A 789 60.74 -2.26 43.72
CA SER A 789 61.98 -1.64 44.22
C SER A 789 62.91 -1.26 43.06
N ASP A 790 63.77 -0.26 43.28
CA ASP A 790 64.72 0.22 42.27
C ASP A 790 65.65 -0.90 41.73
N ALA A 791 65.96 -1.91 42.56
CA ALA A 791 66.76 -3.07 42.18
C ALA A 791 66.00 -4.05 41.26
N GLU A 792 64.70 -4.21 41.45
CA GLU A 792 63.81 -5.02 40.61
C GLU A 792 63.64 -4.35 39.24
N VAL A 793 63.37 -3.04 39.22
CA VAL A 793 63.26 -2.22 37.99
C VAL A 793 64.55 -2.24 37.18
N ALA A 794 65.72 -2.15 37.82
CA ALA A 794 67.02 -2.19 37.15
C ALA A 794 67.35 -3.58 36.56
N THR A 795 66.92 -4.65 37.23
CA THR A 795 67.14 -6.04 36.80
C THR A 795 66.29 -6.37 35.57
N TRP A 796 65.04 -5.90 35.56
CA TRP A 796 64.13 -6.01 34.42
C TRP A 796 64.60 -5.20 33.22
N ARG A 797 64.99 -3.93 33.40
CA ARG A 797 65.56 -3.09 32.32
C ARG A 797 66.75 -3.73 31.59
N LYS A 798 67.53 -4.58 32.26
CA LYS A 798 68.68 -5.28 31.67
C LYS A 798 68.30 -6.53 30.87
N MET A 799 67.18 -7.18 31.18
CA MET A 799 66.71 -8.37 30.48
C MET A 799 65.95 -8.07 29.19
N PHE A 800 65.41 -6.85 29.02
CA PHE A 800 64.36 -6.58 28.03
C PHE A 800 64.77 -6.13 26.63
N GLY A 801 66.04 -5.88 26.31
CA GLY A 801 66.57 -5.87 24.93
C GLY A 801 65.88 -5.05 23.81
N GLY A 802 64.79 -4.32 24.06
CA GLY A 802 64.06 -3.50 23.10
C GLY A 802 62.78 -4.07 22.46
N GLU A 803 62.36 -5.33 22.67
CA GLU A 803 61.22 -5.92 21.93
C GLU A 803 60.40 -6.95 22.75
N ALA A 804 59.27 -6.56 23.38
CA ALA A 804 58.05 -7.37 23.65
C ALA A 804 57.05 -6.67 24.63
N ASP A 805 55.77 -7.09 24.59
CA ASP A 805 54.61 -6.51 25.29
C ASP A 805 54.36 -7.01 26.75
N LEU A 806 53.31 -6.46 27.40
CA LEU A 806 52.90 -6.69 28.79
C LEU A 806 52.59 -8.16 29.14
N VAL A 807 52.20 -9.01 28.18
CA VAL A 807 51.86 -10.42 28.43
C VAL A 807 53.11 -11.23 28.76
N THR A 808 54.25 -10.85 28.18
CA THR A 808 55.55 -11.51 28.39
C THR A 808 56.14 -11.19 29.76
N LEU A 809 55.87 -9.99 30.30
CA LEU A 809 56.28 -9.57 31.65
C LEU A 809 55.61 -10.42 32.75
N ARG A 810 54.35 -10.81 32.51
CA ARG A 810 53.48 -11.51 33.46
C ARG A 810 53.89 -12.97 33.70
N SER A 811 54.27 -13.69 32.65
CA SER A 811 54.71 -15.09 32.75
C SER A 811 56.06 -15.25 33.47
N VAL A 812 56.94 -14.25 33.35
CA VAL A 812 58.26 -14.22 34.01
C VAL A 812 58.12 -13.97 35.51
N ILE A 813 57.18 -13.12 35.95
CA ILE A 813 56.96 -12.85 37.37
C ILE A 813 56.29 -14.04 38.08
N LEU A 814 55.38 -14.75 37.40
CA LEU A 814 54.66 -15.91 37.95
C LEU A 814 55.47 -17.22 37.97
N SER A 815 56.69 -17.21 37.42
CA SER A 815 57.64 -18.33 37.40
C SER A 815 58.84 -18.13 38.34
N ASP A 816 59.00 -16.96 38.96
CA ASP A 816 60.01 -16.70 39.99
C ASP A 816 59.56 -17.18 41.38
N ALA A 817 60.48 -17.74 42.16
CA ALA A 817 60.16 -18.37 43.45
C ALA A 817 59.53 -17.39 44.47
N ALA A 818 59.90 -16.10 44.44
CA ALA A 818 59.29 -15.10 45.32
C ALA A 818 57.91 -14.67 44.83
N GLY A 819 57.71 -14.56 43.51
CA GLY A 819 56.41 -14.29 42.89
C GLY A 819 55.38 -15.41 43.15
N ILE A 820 55.82 -16.67 43.10
CA ILE A 820 54.99 -17.84 43.40
C ILE A 820 54.53 -17.85 44.85
N ALA A 821 55.45 -17.66 45.80
CA ALA A 821 55.12 -17.68 47.22
C ALA A 821 54.14 -16.57 47.62
N TYR A 822 54.30 -15.38 47.04
CA TYR A 822 53.42 -14.25 47.29
C TYR A 822 52.03 -14.45 46.69
N THR A 823 51.95 -14.89 45.43
CA THR A 823 50.67 -15.10 44.73
C THR A 823 49.84 -16.19 45.42
N ASN A 824 50.48 -17.28 45.87
CA ASN A 824 49.81 -18.32 46.65
C ASN A 824 49.23 -17.77 47.96
N ALA A 825 50.01 -16.97 48.70
CA ALA A 825 49.55 -16.39 49.96
C ALA A 825 48.42 -15.36 49.76
N ALA A 826 48.42 -14.64 48.64
CA ALA A 826 47.36 -13.67 48.31
C ALA A 826 46.04 -14.36 47.95
N ILE A 827 46.07 -15.42 47.13
CA ILE A 827 44.88 -16.22 46.80
C ILE A 827 44.32 -16.89 48.07
N ASP A 828 45.20 -17.46 48.90
CA ASP A 828 44.80 -18.11 50.16
C ASP A 828 44.13 -17.13 51.12
N ARG A 829 44.62 -15.88 51.17
CA ARG A 829 44.02 -14.80 51.95
C ARG A 829 42.64 -14.40 51.43
N LEU A 830 42.45 -14.32 50.11
CA LEU A 830 41.13 -14.01 49.53
C LEU A 830 40.10 -15.11 49.82
N TYR A 831 40.49 -16.38 49.75
CA TYR A 831 39.61 -17.49 50.16
C TYR A 831 39.31 -17.46 51.67
N SER A 832 40.27 -17.06 52.49
CA SER A 832 40.05 -16.89 53.93
C SER A 832 39.09 -15.74 54.23
N ASP A 833 39.25 -14.60 53.55
CA ASP A 833 38.51 -13.38 53.83
C ASP A 833 37.05 -13.46 53.33
N TYR A 834 36.80 -14.13 52.19
CA TYR A 834 35.46 -14.19 51.56
C TYR A 834 34.79 -15.57 51.62
N GLY A 835 35.56 -16.65 51.82
CA GLY A 835 35.06 -18.02 51.91
C GLY A 835 35.25 -18.68 53.28
N GLY A 836 35.85 -17.98 54.25
CA GLY A 836 36.04 -18.46 55.62
C GLY A 836 36.99 -19.65 55.77
N ARG A 837 37.76 -20.00 54.73
CA ARG A 837 38.68 -21.16 54.71
C ARG A 837 39.95 -20.88 53.90
N ALA A 838 40.99 -21.66 54.15
CA ALA A 838 42.16 -21.68 53.27
C ALA A 838 41.82 -22.24 51.88
N ALA A 839 42.50 -21.74 50.85
CA ALA A 839 42.41 -22.23 49.48
C ALA A 839 43.05 -23.62 49.35
N ALA A 840 42.37 -24.54 48.67
CA ALA A 840 42.94 -25.84 48.36
C ALA A 840 44.04 -25.70 47.30
N SER A 841 45.02 -26.60 47.30
CA SER A 841 46.15 -26.52 46.36
C SER A 841 45.74 -26.49 44.89
N GLY A 842 44.67 -27.21 44.51
CA GLY A 842 44.12 -27.18 43.16
C GLY A 842 43.46 -25.85 42.77
N GLU A 843 42.93 -25.10 43.73
CA GLU A 843 42.34 -23.77 43.50
C GLU A 843 43.45 -22.72 43.32
N ILE A 844 44.52 -22.83 44.10
CA ILE A 844 45.73 -21.99 43.94
C ILE A 844 46.36 -22.21 42.57
N ASP A 845 46.48 -23.47 42.11
CA ASP A 845 47.05 -23.78 40.81
C ASP A 845 46.15 -23.30 39.64
N PHE A 846 44.83 -23.44 39.78
CA PHE A 846 43.86 -22.92 38.81
C PHE A 846 43.97 -21.40 38.65
N TRP A 847 43.92 -20.65 39.76
CA TRP A 847 43.99 -19.19 39.72
C TRP A 847 45.34 -18.68 39.27
N ARG A 848 46.43 -19.39 39.55
CA ARG A 848 47.74 -19.07 38.97
C ARG A 848 47.79 -19.26 37.45
N GLY A 849 47.08 -20.26 36.92
CA GLY A 849 46.90 -20.41 35.48
C GLY A 849 46.14 -19.23 34.86
N GLN A 850 45.04 -18.81 35.49
CA GLN A 850 44.24 -17.65 35.05
C GLN A 850 45.01 -16.32 35.17
N LEU A 851 45.77 -16.16 36.27
CA LEU A 851 46.68 -15.03 36.47
C LEU A 851 47.80 -14.99 35.43
N ALA A 852 48.21 -16.13 34.85
CA ALA A 852 49.16 -16.16 33.75
C ALA A 852 48.54 -15.77 32.39
N SER A 853 47.24 -15.95 32.22
CA SER A 853 46.52 -15.70 30.96
C SER A 853 45.81 -14.35 30.87
N GLY A 854 45.71 -13.57 31.94
CA GLY A 854 45.06 -12.25 31.85
C GLY A 854 44.37 -11.75 33.12
N THR A 855 43.94 -12.66 34.01
CA THR A 855 43.08 -12.38 35.17
C THR A 855 43.84 -11.75 36.35
N THR A 856 43.38 -10.64 36.93
CA THR A 856 44.03 -9.96 38.07
C THR A 856 43.59 -10.53 39.43
N LEU A 857 44.29 -10.22 40.53
CA LEU A 857 43.83 -10.60 41.88
C LEU A 857 42.52 -9.90 42.28
N ALA A 858 42.23 -8.73 41.67
CA ALA A 858 40.93 -8.07 41.80
C ALA A 858 39.83 -8.89 41.11
N ASP A 859 40.09 -9.43 39.91
CA ASP A 859 39.13 -10.31 39.23
C ASP A 859 38.88 -11.61 40.00
N VAL A 860 39.93 -12.18 40.61
CA VAL A 860 39.78 -13.35 41.51
C VAL A 860 38.88 -13.01 42.70
N ARG A 861 39.06 -11.82 43.30
CA ARG A 861 38.20 -11.32 44.37
C ARG A 861 36.75 -11.13 43.91
N GLU A 862 36.52 -10.55 42.73
CA GLU A 862 35.18 -10.33 42.16
C GLU A 862 34.43 -11.65 41.95
N VAL A 863 35.12 -12.68 41.46
CA VAL A 863 34.55 -14.03 41.29
C VAL A 863 34.19 -14.64 42.65
N LEU A 864 35.07 -14.54 43.66
CA LEU A 864 34.82 -15.10 44.98
C LEU A 864 33.67 -14.39 45.73
N ILE A 865 33.48 -13.09 45.52
CA ILE A 865 32.34 -12.34 46.08
C ILE A 865 31.02 -12.79 45.42
N GLY A 866 31.03 -13.07 44.11
CA GLY A 866 29.86 -13.48 43.35
C GLY A 866 29.45 -14.96 43.49
N ASP A 867 30.32 -15.80 44.05
CA ASP A 867 30.12 -17.24 44.26
C ASP A 867 29.24 -17.54 45.50
N ALA A 868 28.71 -18.76 45.59
CA ALA A 868 28.08 -19.34 46.78
C ALA A 868 28.90 -19.16 48.09
N LEU A 869 30.22 -19.05 48.02
CA LEU A 869 31.08 -18.74 49.18
C LEU A 869 30.82 -17.33 49.74
N GLY A 870 30.77 -16.30 48.89
CA GLY A 870 30.44 -14.94 49.30
C GLY A 870 28.99 -14.81 49.80
N ALA A 871 28.07 -15.55 49.17
CA ALA A 871 26.68 -15.63 49.63
C ALA A 871 26.55 -16.27 51.03
N ASN A 872 27.29 -17.34 51.32
CA ASN A 872 27.28 -18.02 52.62
C ASN A 872 27.76 -17.13 53.76
N MET A 873 28.80 -16.31 53.54
CA MET A 873 29.30 -15.36 54.53
C MET A 873 28.26 -14.30 54.92
N ILE A 874 27.54 -13.75 53.92
CA ILE A 874 26.44 -12.81 54.15
C ILE A 874 25.30 -13.51 54.91
N ASN A 875 25.01 -14.76 54.53
CA ASN A 875 23.95 -15.56 55.12
C ASN A 875 24.20 -15.89 56.61
N GLU A 876 25.42 -16.26 57.00
CA GLU A 876 25.76 -16.50 58.41
C GLU A 876 25.67 -15.21 59.25
N THR A 877 25.99 -14.05 58.68
CA THR A 877 25.88 -12.76 59.36
C THR A 877 24.41 -12.36 59.58
N TYR A 878 23.53 -12.66 58.62
CA TYR A 878 22.08 -12.46 58.76
C TYR A 878 21.45 -13.41 59.78
N LEU A 879 21.90 -14.67 59.83
CA LEU A 879 21.48 -15.63 60.85
C LEU A 879 21.86 -15.16 62.26
N ASP A 880 23.05 -14.60 62.45
CA ASP A 880 23.50 -14.07 63.73
C ASP A 880 22.74 -12.79 64.16
N LEU A 881 22.47 -11.88 63.23
CA LEU A 881 21.81 -10.61 63.52
C LEU A 881 20.29 -10.71 63.66
N PHE A 882 19.65 -11.48 62.76
CA PHE A 882 18.20 -11.49 62.57
C PHE A 882 17.56 -12.86 62.81
N GLY A 883 18.35 -13.90 63.09
CA GLY A 883 17.84 -15.26 63.34
C GLY A 883 17.31 -15.99 62.10
N ARG A 884 17.53 -15.43 60.90
CA ARG A 884 17.10 -16.02 59.62
C ARG A 884 18.21 -15.93 58.57
N ALA A 885 18.08 -16.75 57.53
CA ALA A 885 18.90 -16.62 56.33
C ALA A 885 18.61 -15.30 55.59
N ALA A 886 19.62 -14.75 54.91
CA ALA A 886 19.47 -13.62 54.00
C ALA A 886 18.67 -14.03 52.75
N GLY A 887 17.78 -13.15 52.29
CA GLY A 887 17.05 -13.32 51.03
C GLY A 887 17.96 -13.08 49.82
N THR A 888 17.55 -13.55 48.64
CA THR A 888 18.34 -13.43 47.40
C THR A 888 18.68 -11.98 47.03
N ASP A 889 17.72 -11.06 47.23
CA ASP A 889 17.92 -9.65 46.92
C ASP A 889 18.87 -8.97 47.93
N GLU A 890 18.82 -9.39 49.20
CA GLU A 890 19.72 -8.92 50.25
C GLU A 890 21.15 -9.39 49.99
N ILE A 891 21.32 -10.65 49.57
CA ILE A 891 22.62 -11.20 49.17
C ILE A 891 23.19 -10.39 48.00
N ALA A 892 22.37 -10.10 46.98
CA ALA A 892 22.81 -9.33 45.81
C ALA A 892 23.26 -7.91 46.16
N VAL A 893 22.53 -7.21 47.05
CA VAL A 893 22.90 -5.87 47.52
C VAL A 893 24.22 -5.89 48.28
N TRP A 894 24.41 -6.83 49.20
CA TRP A 894 25.65 -6.90 49.99
C TRP A 894 26.84 -7.41 49.19
N GLN A 895 26.64 -8.28 48.22
CA GLN A 895 27.67 -8.61 47.23
C GLN A 895 28.09 -7.36 46.47
N GLY A 896 27.16 -6.50 46.05
CA GLY A 896 27.48 -5.20 45.43
C GLY A 896 28.34 -4.30 46.33
N ILE A 897 27.96 -4.13 47.60
CA ILE A 897 28.71 -3.29 48.55
C ILE A 897 30.11 -3.87 48.86
N LEU A 898 30.24 -5.20 48.90
CA LEU A 898 31.55 -5.85 49.02
C LEU A 898 32.39 -5.61 47.76
N ARG A 899 31.83 -5.67 46.55
CA ARG A 899 32.55 -5.33 45.31
C ARG A 899 33.12 -3.92 45.35
N ASP A 900 32.37 -2.97 45.89
CA ASP A 900 32.75 -1.56 46.07
C ASP A 900 33.84 -1.32 47.14
N GLY A 901 34.37 -2.38 47.75
CA GLY A 901 35.59 -2.33 48.57
C GLY A 901 35.37 -2.41 50.08
N ALA A 902 34.15 -2.71 50.53
CA ALA A 902 33.89 -2.90 51.96
C ALA A 902 34.58 -4.17 52.50
N GLU A 903 35.24 -4.05 53.66
CA GLU A 903 35.91 -5.17 54.33
C GLU A 903 34.89 -6.13 54.96
N PRO A 904 35.02 -7.46 54.77
CA PRO A 904 34.09 -8.46 55.33
C PRO A 904 33.86 -8.33 56.85
N SER A 905 34.90 -7.94 57.60
CA SER A 905 34.84 -7.73 59.05
C SER A 905 33.95 -6.54 59.48
N ALA A 906 33.57 -5.64 58.56
CA ALA A 906 32.71 -4.49 58.81
C ALA A 906 31.24 -4.73 58.44
N LEU A 907 30.92 -5.88 57.82
CA LEU A 907 29.60 -6.21 57.26
C LEU A 907 28.47 -6.06 58.29
N ARG A 908 28.69 -6.49 59.55
CA ARG A 908 27.72 -6.36 60.65
C ARG A 908 27.30 -4.91 60.91
N ASN A 909 28.24 -3.97 60.91
CA ASN A 909 27.97 -2.55 61.17
C ASN A 909 27.40 -1.84 59.94
N ALA A 910 27.78 -2.29 58.75
CA ALA A 910 27.27 -1.77 57.48
C ALA A 910 25.78 -2.12 57.31
N ILE A 911 25.38 -3.38 57.59
CA ILE A 911 23.99 -3.83 57.57
C ILE A 911 23.10 -2.97 58.49
N LEU A 912 23.59 -2.63 59.69
CA LEU A 912 22.85 -1.81 60.66
C LEU A 912 22.88 -0.30 60.36
N SER A 913 23.61 0.13 59.33
CA SER A 913 23.73 1.52 58.93
C SER A 913 22.98 1.84 57.64
N ASP A 914 22.74 0.82 56.80
CA ASP A 914 21.97 0.89 55.56
C ASP A 914 20.47 1.17 55.83
N PRO A 915 19.78 1.96 54.97
CA PRO A 915 18.37 2.27 55.15
C PRO A 915 17.45 1.05 55.20
N ALA A 916 17.69 0.01 54.40
CA ALA A 916 16.87 -1.19 54.37
C ALA A 916 17.12 -2.05 55.63
N GLY A 917 18.39 -2.22 56.02
CA GLY A 917 18.74 -2.92 57.26
C GLY A 917 18.25 -2.20 58.53
N ARG A 918 18.30 -0.87 58.56
CA ARG A 918 17.71 -0.05 59.63
C ARG A 918 16.19 -0.12 59.65
N ALA A 919 15.53 -0.06 58.48
CA ALA A 919 14.08 -0.15 58.39
C ALA A 919 13.58 -1.52 58.90
N HIS A 920 14.28 -2.60 58.55
CA HIS A 920 13.95 -3.93 59.04
C HIS A 920 14.19 -4.07 60.56
N THR A 921 15.33 -3.58 61.06
CA THR A 921 15.64 -3.58 62.51
C THR A 921 14.61 -2.75 63.30
N ALA A 922 14.18 -1.61 62.76
CA ALA A 922 13.13 -0.79 63.34
C ALA A 922 11.76 -1.50 63.32
N GLY A 923 11.45 -2.24 62.25
CA GLY A 923 10.28 -3.10 62.15
C GLY A 923 10.27 -4.21 63.21
N MET A 924 11.38 -4.94 63.36
CA MET A 924 11.51 -5.98 64.39
C MET A 924 11.34 -5.43 65.82
N ILE A 925 11.87 -4.25 66.11
CA ILE A 925 11.67 -3.58 67.42
C ILE A 925 10.21 -3.16 67.60
N ALA A 926 9.56 -2.66 66.54
CA ALA A 926 8.14 -2.29 66.57
C ALA A 926 7.24 -3.52 66.79
N ASP A 927 7.55 -4.65 66.16
CA ASP A 927 6.83 -5.92 66.34
C ASP A 927 6.96 -6.43 67.77
N ILE A 928 8.17 -6.41 68.38
CA ILE A 928 8.37 -6.80 69.78
C ILE A 928 7.56 -5.92 70.74
N TYR A 929 7.52 -4.60 70.50
CA TYR A 929 6.75 -3.67 71.33
C TYR A 929 5.23 -3.84 71.15
N THR A 930 4.80 -4.19 69.94
CA THR A 930 3.40 -4.49 69.64
C THR A 930 2.97 -5.81 70.26
N ASP A 931 3.77 -6.87 70.08
CA ASP A 931 3.53 -8.23 70.60
C ASP A 931 3.50 -8.31 72.13
N LEU A 932 4.33 -7.52 72.81
CA LEU A 932 4.50 -7.61 74.26
C LEU A 932 3.79 -6.48 75.01
N GLY A 933 3.73 -5.30 74.41
CA GLY A 933 3.25 -4.07 75.05
C GLY A 933 1.99 -3.47 74.42
N GLY A 934 1.43 -4.08 73.36
CA GLY A 934 0.21 -3.60 72.70
C GLY A 934 0.30 -2.19 72.10
N ARG A 935 1.53 -1.66 71.92
CA ARG A 935 1.79 -0.32 71.40
C ARG A 935 2.99 -0.32 70.46
N ALA A 936 3.04 0.65 69.56
CA ALA A 936 4.24 0.90 68.79
C ALA A 936 5.39 1.42 69.67
N SER A 937 6.62 1.06 69.32
CA SER A 937 7.84 1.67 69.87
C SER A 937 7.95 3.13 69.40
N THR A 938 8.47 4.01 70.25
CA THR A 938 8.78 5.39 69.86
C THR A 938 10.13 5.45 69.14
N ALA A 939 10.32 6.46 68.28
CA ALA A 939 11.59 6.63 67.55
C ALA A 939 12.82 6.72 68.47
N ALA A 940 12.67 7.30 69.67
CA ALA A 940 13.73 7.38 70.66
C ALA A 940 14.04 6.00 71.30
N GLU A 941 13.03 5.18 71.55
CA GLU A 941 13.23 3.80 72.02
C GLU A 941 13.92 2.97 70.93
N THR A 942 13.46 3.06 69.68
CA THR A 942 14.06 2.36 68.54
C THR A 942 15.54 2.68 68.36
N GLU A 943 15.95 3.95 68.49
CA GLU A 943 17.36 4.35 68.37
C GLU A 943 18.23 3.86 69.54
N VAL A 944 17.70 3.80 70.77
CA VAL A 944 18.41 3.21 71.92
C VAL A 944 18.67 1.72 71.68
N TRP A 945 17.68 1.00 71.16
CA TRP A 945 17.81 -0.43 70.89
C TRP A 945 18.71 -0.74 69.71
N ILE A 946 18.66 0.04 68.63
CA ILE A 946 19.64 -0.04 67.52
C ILE A 946 21.07 0.17 68.07
N GLY A 947 21.24 1.05 69.06
CA GLY A 947 22.53 1.24 69.75
C GLY A 947 23.02 0.00 70.51
N LEU A 948 22.12 -0.78 71.11
CA LEU A 948 22.47 -2.02 71.82
C LEU A 948 22.81 -3.17 70.85
N ILE A 949 22.16 -3.21 69.68
CA ILE A 949 22.48 -4.15 68.60
C ILE A 949 23.89 -3.88 68.04
N ARG A 950 24.24 -2.60 67.85
CA ARG A 950 25.62 -2.19 67.53
C ARG A 950 26.62 -2.60 68.63
N GLY A 951 26.18 -2.65 69.88
CA GLY A 951 26.94 -3.15 71.02
C GLY A 951 27.06 -4.67 71.11
N GLY A 952 26.41 -5.42 70.23
CA GLY A 952 26.55 -6.87 70.07
C GLY A 952 25.35 -7.72 70.48
N ALA A 953 24.23 -7.11 70.88
CA ALA A 953 23.00 -7.85 71.21
C ALA A 953 22.33 -8.47 69.97
N ASN A 954 21.79 -9.68 70.10
CA ASN A 954 21.02 -10.37 69.05
C ASN A 954 19.52 -10.38 69.37
N TYR A 955 18.69 -10.88 68.43
CA TYR A 955 17.23 -10.89 68.52
C TYR A 955 16.67 -11.48 69.83
N ASP A 956 17.15 -12.64 70.25
CA ASP A 956 16.69 -13.30 71.49
C ASP A 956 17.08 -12.52 72.76
N THR A 957 18.25 -11.88 72.72
CA THR A 957 18.74 -11.04 73.82
C THR A 957 17.91 -9.75 73.92
N LEU A 958 17.47 -9.18 72.80
CA LEU A 958 16.60 -8.00 72.75
C LEU A 958 15.22 -8.28 73.29
N ARG A 959 14.58 -9.39 72.87
CA ARG A 959 13.24 -9.78 73.37
C ARG A 959 13.24 -9.97 74.89
N SER A 960 14.29 -10.59 75.42
CA SER A 960 14.47 -10.76 76.87
C SER A 960 14.72 -9.43 77.60
N ALA A 961 15.56 -8.56 77.04
CA ALA A 961 15.87 -7.25 77.63
C ALA A 961 14.67 -6.28 77.64
N VAL A 962 13.79 -6.34 76.62
CA VAL A 962 12.56 -5.52 76.55
C VAL A 962 11.53 -5.94 77.61
N LEU A 963 11.43 -7.23 77.94
CA LEU A 963 10.54 -7.72 79.02
C LEU A 963 11.02 -7.30 80.42
N ASP A 964 12.33 -7.10 80.56
CA ASP A 964 12.96 -6.66 81.81
C ASP A 964 13.05 -5.11 81.90
N ASP A 965 12.53 -4.37 80.91
CA ASP A 965 12.41 -2.91 80.95
C ASP A 965 11.42 -2.46 82.03
N GLY A 966 11.80 -1.46 82.81
CA GLY A 966 11.03 -1.02 83.99
C GLY A 966 9.68 -0.37 83.67
N VAL A 967 9.46 0.07 82.42
CA VAL A 967 8.22 0.70 81.96
C VAL A 967 7.38 -0.30 81.17
N LEU A 968 7.97 -0.99 80.18
CA LEU A 968 7.23 -1.98 79.37
C LEU A 968 6.94 -3.27 80.15
N GLY A 969 7.88 -3.76 80.96
CA GLY A 969 7.67 -4.90 81.84
C GLY A 969 6.58 -4.64 82.89
N ARG A 970 6.42 -3.38 83.34
CA ARG A 970 5.30 -2.96 84.20
C ARG A 970 3.98 -2.98 83.45
N HIS A 971 3.96 -2.47 82.22
CA HIS A 971 2.78 -2.50 81.36
C HIS A 971 2.34 -3.94 81.04
N VAL A 972 3.26 -4.84 80.69
CA VAL A 972 2.96 -6.27 80.46
C VAL A 972 2.35 -6.91 81.71
N SER A 973 2.85 -6.59 82.90
CA SER A 973 2.25 -7.05 84.16
C SER A 973 0.87 -6.47 84.44
N GLU A 974 0.65 -5.19 84.14
CA GLU A 974 -0.66 -4.53 84.25
C GLU A 974 -1.67 -5.12 83.25
N THR A 975 -1.23 -5.45 82.04
CA THR A 975 -2.04 -6.09 81.00
C THR A 975 -2.42 -7.51 81.41
N ILE A 976 -1.48 -8.33 81.91
CA ILE A 976 -1.79 -9.66 82.47
C ILE A 976 -2.79 -9.54 83.62
N ASP A 977 -2.60 -8.59 84.54
CA ASP A 977 -3.52 -8.36 85.67
C ASP A 977 -4.92 -7.94 85.19
N THR A 978 -5.00 -7.10 84.16
CA THR A 978 -6.26 -6.64 83.57
C THR A 978 -7.01 -7.81 82.93
N TYR A 979 -6.34 -8.64 82.12
CA TYR A 979 -6.97 -9.83 81.55
C TYR A 979 -7.42 -10.83 82.61
N TYR A 980 -6.66 -11.01 83.69
CA TYR A 980 -7.07 -11.88 84.79
C TYR A 980 -8.30 -11.32 85.54
N ARG A 981 -8.39 -9.99 85.71
CA ARG A 981 -9.57 -9.35 86.30
C ARG A 981 -10.79 -9.46 85.39
N ASP A 982 -10.62 -9.26 84.10
CA ASP A 982 -11.70 -9.30 83.13
C ASP A 982 -12.25 -10.72 82.92
N TYR A 983 -11.38 -11.75 82.91
CA TYR A 983 -11.78 -13.13 82.63
C TYR A 983 -12.03 -14.00 83.87
N PHE A 984 -11.32 -13.79 84.98
CA PHE A 984 -11.44 -14.60 86.20
C PHE A 984 -11.95 -13.79 87.40
N GLY A 985 -12.18 -12.49 87.26
CA GLY A 985 -12.71 -11.63 88.32
C GLY A 985 -11.73 -11.36 89.48
N ARG A 986 -10.44 -11.72 89.32
CA ARG A 986 -9.39 -11.52 90.33
C ARG A 986 -8.10 -10.99 89.70
N ALA A 987 -7.27 -10.37 90.53
CA ALA A 987 -5.90 -10.03 90.13
C ALA A 987 -5.06 -11.30 89.87
N ALA A 988 -4.10 -11.22 88.95
CA ALA A 988 -3.10 -12.26 88.73
C ALA A 988 -2.13 -12.31 89.92
N ASP A 989 -1.76 -13.50 90.37
CA ASP A 989 -0.72 -13.61 91.40
C ASP A 989 0.70 -13.46 90.81
N ALA A 990 1.68 -13.23 91.68
CA ALA A 990 3.05 -12.99 91.25
C ALA A 990 3.66 -14.19 90.48
N GLY A 991 3.26 -15.43 90.83
CA GLY A 991 3.73 -16.63 90.13
C GLY A 991 3.13 -16.77 88.75
N GLU A 992 1.86 -16.38 88.57
CA GLU A 992 1.18 -16.35 87.28
C GLU A 992 1.78 -15.29 86.35
N VAL A 993 2.05 -14.09 86.87
CA VAL A 993 2.71 -13.01 86.11
C VAL A 993 4.12 -13.44 85.68
N ASP A 994 4.88 -14.10 86.55
CA ASP A 994 6.24 -14.58 86.21
C ASP A 994 6.21 -15.75 85.21
N ALA A 995 5.23 -16.64 85.30
CA ALA A 995 5.04 -17.72 84.33
C ALA A 995 4.73 -17.17 82.94
N TRP A 996 3.83 -16.18 82.83
CA TRP A 996 3.49 -15.53 81.57
C TRP A 996 4.66 -14.76 80.96
N ARG A 997 5.42 -14.03 81.79
CA ARG A 997 6.67 -13.40 81.35
C ARG A 997 7.68 -14.41 80.83
N GLY A 998 7.78 -15.59 81.46
CA GLY A 998 8.62 -16.70 80.98
C GLY A 998 8.18 -17.24 79.62
N ILE A 999 6.88 -17.34 79.37
CA ILE A 999 6.32 -17.76 78.07
C ILE A 999 6.59 -16.72 76.99
N PHE A 1000 6.43 -15.43 77.29
CA PHE A 1000 6.71 -14.34 76.36
C PHE A 1000 8.18 -14.20 75.98
N ARG A 1001 9.10 -14.53 76.91
CA ARG A 1001 10.55 -14.61 76.59
C ARG A 1001 10.85 -15.65 75.51
N ASN A 1002 10.04 -16.69 75.39
CA ASN A 1002 10.23 -17.79 74.44
C ASN A 1002 9.48 -17.58 73.11
N GLY A 1003 9.08 -16.35 72.79
CA GLY A 1003 8.57 -15.99 71.46
C GLY A 1003 7.05 -15.83 71.32
N ALA A 1004 6.26 -16.11 72.36
CA ALA A 1004 4.80 -15.90 72.33
C ALA A 1004 4.43 -14.42 72.56
N GLY A 1005 3.33 -13.95 71.93
CA GLY A 1005 2.78 -12.59 72.09
C GLY A 1005 1.50 -12.54 72.94
N THR A 1006 0.95 -11.35 73.18
CA THR A 1006 -0.27 -11.15 73.99
C THR A 1006 -1.53 -11.81 73.40
N ASP A 1007 -1.59 -12.08 72.10
CA ASP A 1007 -2.70 -12.83 71.49
C ASP A 1007 -2.73 -14.30 71.96
N THR A 1008 -1.55 -14.89 72.18
CA THR A 1008 -1.41 -16.23 72.77
C THR A 1008 -1.88 -16.25 74.23
N LEU A 1009 -1.74 -15.14 74.97
CA LEU A 1009 -2.28 -15.00 76.32
C LEU A 1009 -3.81 -15.07 76.31
N LEU A 1010 -4.47 -14.34 75.40
CA LEU A 1010 -5.92 -14.40 75.23
C LEU A 1010 -6.41 -15.81 74.86
N GLU A 1011 -5.84 -16.43 73.82
CA GLU A 1011 -6.23 -17.79 73.40
C GLU A 1011 -6.02 -18.86 74.50
N THR A 1012 -4.97 -18.71 75.30
CA THR A 1012 -4.67 -19.67 76.37
C THR A 1012 -5.52 -19.43 77.62
N LEU A 1013 -5.87 -18.17 77.95
CA LEU A 1013 -6.81 -17.87 79.04
C LEU A 1013 -8.23 -18.34 78.68
N PHE A 1014 -8.63 -18.30 77.41
CA PHE A 1014 -9.90 -18.87 76.92
C PHE A 1014 -10.01 -20.39 77.12
N THR A 1015 -8.88 -21.09 77.16
CA THR A 1015 -8.82 -22.56 77.33
C THR A 1015 -8.40 -22.97 78.75
N HIS A 1016 -8.22 -22.01 79.66
CA HIS A 1016 -7.78 -22.24 81.03
C HIS A 1016 -8.91 -22.86 81.89
N PRO A 1017 -8.66 -23.91 82.68
CA PRO A 1017 -9.71 -24.64 83.41
C PRO A 1017 -10.56 -23.79 84.38
N ASP A 1018 -10.02 -22.68 84.88
CA ASP A 1018 -10.72 -21.75 85.78
C ASP A 1018 -11.67 -20.77 85.05
N ALA A 1019 -11.62 -20.66 83.71
CA ALA A 1019 -12.46 -19.72 82.93
C ALA A 1019 -13.93 -20.17 82.90
N SER A 1020 -14.22 -21.37 83.38
CA SER A 1020 -15.57 -21.96 83.47
C SER A 1020 -16.38 -21.50 84.70
N ALA A 1021 -15.84 -20.61 85.55
CA ALA A 1021 -16.45 -20.26 86.84
C ALA A 1021 -16.87 -18.80 87.05
N GLY A 1022 -16.63 -17.87 86.11
CA GLY A 1022 -16.97 -16.44 86.24
C GLY A 1022 -17.67 -15.90 85.00
N GLY A 1023 -18.96 -15.62 85.08
CA GLY A 1023 -19.80 -15.31 83.92
C GLY A 1023 -19.75 -13.87 83.42
N VAL A 1024 -19.85 -13.73 82.08
CA VAL A 1024 -20.44 -12.63 81.28
C VAL A 1024 -19.61 -11.33 81.30
N VAL A 1025 -19.34 -10.62 80.19
CA VAL A 1025 -20.26 -9.75 79.43
C VAL A 1025 -19.61 -9.33 78.10
N ARG A 1026 -20.25 -9.64 76.95
CA ARG A 1026 -20.08 -8.85 75.73
C ARG A 1026 -20.96 -7.58 75.84
N ALA A 1027 -20.35 -6.41 75.94
CA ALA A 1027 -20.95 -5.15 75.51
C ALA A 1027 -20.40 -4.89 74.09
N GLY A 1028 -21.16 -4.61 73.02
CA GLY A 1028 -22.46 -3.95 72.90
C GLY A 1028 -22.24 -2.59 72.22
N GLY A 1029 -22.56 -2.46 70.92
CA GLY A 1029 -22.60 -1.19 70.16
C GLY A 1029 -21.75 -1.21 68.88
N THR A 1030 -22.35 -1.30 67.68
CA THR A 1030 -22.83 -0.20 66.80
C THR A 1030 -21.72 0.64 66.17
N ALA A 1031 -21.64 0.51 64.84
CA ALA A 1031 -20.96 1.34 63.84
C ALA A 1031 -20.28 2.64 64.32
N ALA A 1032 -18.96 2.66 64.19
CA ALA A 1032 -18.18 3.83 63.79
C ALA A 1032 -16.96 3.33 63.01
N ALA A 1033 -16.66 4.00 61.90
CA ALA A 1033 -15.49 3.74 61.10
C ALA A 1033 -14.23 3.93 61.94
N ASP A 1034 -13.44 2.86 62.08
CA ASP A 1034 -12.04 2.95 62.45
C ASP A 1034 -11.27 1.97 61.54
N THR A 1035 -10.48 2.56 60.65
CA THR A 1035 -9.48 1.89 59.82
C THR A 1035 -8.51 1.10 60.68
N PHE A 1036 -8.48 -0.23 60.51
CA PHE A 1036 -7.37 -1.05 60.96
C PHE A 1036 -6.27 -0.98 59.89
N ARG A 1037 -5.14 -0.35 60.21
CA ARG A 1037 -3.97 -0.32 59.32
C ARG A 1037 -3.22 -1.65 59.42
N LEU A 1038 -3.16 -2.39 58.32
CA LEU A 1038 -2.16 -3.43 58.06
C LEU A 1038 -1.26 -2.94 56.93
N GLY A 1039 -0.10 -2.39 57.25
CA GLY A 1039 1.01 -2.23 56.29
C GLY A 1039 0.79 -1.30 55.07
N SER A 1040 1.81 -1.24 54.21
CA SER A 1040 2.12 -0.15 53.28
C SER A 1040 1.56 -0.28 51.85
N SER A 1041 0.38 -0.88 51.67
CA SER A 1041 -0.23 -0.99 50.34
C SER A 1041 -1.66 -0.45 50.38
N GLU A 1042 -1.94 0.61 49.60
CA GLU A 1042 -3.32 1.01 49.29
C GLU A 1042 -3.95 -0.11 48.45
N HIS A 1043 -4.82 -0.91 49.06
CA HIS A 1043 -5.74 -1.78 48.33
C HIS A 1043 -7.04 -1.02 48.09
N LEU A 1044 -7.30 -0.64 46.84
CA LEU A 1044 -8.65 -0.29 46.41
C LEU A 1044 -9.43 -1.61 46.25
N LEU A 1045 -10.29 -1.93 47.22
CA LEU A 1045 -11.27 -2.99 47.09
C LEU A 1045 -12.41 -2.46 46.20
N ILE A 1046 -12.44 -2.82 44.92
CA ILE A 1046 -13.67 -2.75 44.13
C ILE A 1046 -14.42 -4.06 44.40
N GLU A 1047 -15.41 -4.02 45.29
CA GLU A 1047 -16.38 -5.12 45.39
C GLU A 1047 -17.36 -5.03 44.22
N GLY A 1048 -17.31 -6.01 43.32
CA GLY A 1048 -18.38 -6.31 42.37
C GLY A 1048 -18.05 -6.20 40.88
N PHE A 1049 -16.94 -6.79 40.40
CA PHE A 1049 -16.71 -6.95 38.95
C PHE A 1049 -17.02 -8.39 38.51
N ASP A 1050 -18.05 -8.55 37.68
CA ASP A 1050 -18.53 -9.80 37.08
C ASP A 1050 -18.04 -9.87 35.62
N PRO A 1051 -17.14 -10.81 35.26
CA PRO A 1051 -16.51 -10.84 33.94
C PRO A 1051 -17.41 -11.43 32.84
N ALA A 1052 -18.70 -11.66 33.09
CA ALA A 1052 -19.62 -12.25 32.09
C ALA A 1052 -20.51 -11.24 31.33
N ALA A 1053 -20.41 -9.92 31.57
CA ALA A 1053 -21.40 -8.96 31.06
C ALA A 1053 -20.91 -7.86 30.10
N ASP A 1054 -19.61 -7.54 30.01
CA ASP A 1054 -19.14 -6.39 29.19
C ASP A 1054 -18.27 -6.82 28.00
N LEU A 1055 -18.87 -7.63 27.13
CA LEU A 1055 -18.30 -8.04 25.85
C LEU A 1055 -19.09 -7.36 24.72
N LEU A 1056 -18.83 -6.08 24.48
CA LEU A 1056 -19.18 -5.44 23.22
C LEU A 1056 -18.35 -4.16 22.99
N ASP A 1057 -17.90 -4.05 21.74
CA ASP A 1057 -17.40 -2.85 21.07
C ASP A 1057 -15.88 -2.63 21.07
N LEU A 1058 -15.23 -3.14 20.03
CA LEU A 1058 -14.04 -2.58 19.38
C LEU A 1058 -13.87 -3.29 18.03
N ARG A 1059 -14.81 -3.04 17.11
CA ARG A 1059 -14.60 -3.21 15.66
C ARG A 1059 -14.72 -1.84 15.03
N GLY A 1060 -13.59 -1.14 14.94
CA GLY A 1060 -13.54 0.14 14.24
C GLY A 1060 -12.35 0.98 14.66
N SER A 1061 -11.14 0.63 14.21
CA SER A 1061 -10.20 1.57 13.56
C SER A 1061 -8.82 0.94 13.35
N ALA A 1062 -8.34 1.18 12.13
CA ALA A 1062 -6.99 1.09 11.58
C ALA A 1062 -5.87 0.46 12.43
N LEU A 1063 -5.34 -0.66 11.94
CA LEU A 1063 -3.91 -0.96 11.76
C LEU A 1063 -3.80 -2.42 11.26
N ALA A 1064 -4.12 -2.61 9.97
CA ALA A 1064 -3.73 -3.80 9.23
C ALA A 1064 -2.43 -3.47 8.48
N ASN A 1065 -1.51 -4.44 8.44
CA ASN A 1065 -0.20 -4.46 7.75
C ASN A 1065 1.02 -4.01 8.56
N VAL A 1066 1.42 -4.84 9.54
CA VAL A 1066 2.84 -5.21 9.69
C VAL A 1066 2.89 -6.72 9.91
N ASP A 1067 3.59 -7.41 9.02
CA ASP A 1067 3.91 -8.84 9.07
C ASP A 1067 4.96 -9.10 10.18
N PRO A 1068 4.67 -9.84 11.26
CA PRO A 1068 5.62 -10.08 12.35
C PRO A 1068 6.19 -11.50 12.27
N LEU A 1069 6.86 -11.85 11.19
CA LEU A 1069 7.66 -13.08 11.10
C LEU A 1069 9.13 -12.76 10.85
N LEU A 1070 9.81 -12.15 11.84
CA LEU A 1070 11.27 -12.26 12.01
C LEU A 1070 11.70 -11.69 13.37
N GLY A 1071 11.96 -12.57 14.35
CA GLY A 1071 12.70 -12.15 15.55
C GLY A 1071 12.39 -12.80 16.89
N ALA A 1072 11.87 -14.03 16.97
CA ALA A 1072 11.75 -14.71 18.27
C ALA A 1072 13.10 -15.34 18.71
N ARG A 1073 13.67 -14.87 19.84
CA ARG A 1073 14.77 -15.54 20.54
C ARG A 1073 14.38 -15.77 22.01
N GLU A 1074 14.12 -17.05 22.31
CA GLU A 1074 13.97 -17.70 23.63
C GLU A 1074 12.62 -17.63 24.38
N VAL A 1075 12.20 -18.79 24.90
CA VAL A 1075 11.01 -19.04 25.74
C VAL A 1075 11.48 -19.75 27.02
N THR A 1076 11.17 -19.21 28.20
CA THR A 1076 11.31 -19.94 29.47
C THR A 1076 10.05 -19.82 30.32
N SER A 1077 9.64 -20.91 30.97
CA SER A 1077 8.45 -20.95 31.83
C SER A 1077 8.82 -20.92 33.31
N LEU A 1078 8.18 -20.05 34.09
CA LEU A 1078 7.99 -20.24 35.52
C LEU A 1078 6.50 -20.06 35.84
N ASP A 1079 5.91 -21.04 36.54
CA ASP A 1079 4.53 -21.03 37.07
C ASP A 1079 3.35 -20.88 36.09
N GLY A 1080 3.48 -21.44 34.88
CA GLY A 1080 2.32 -21.78 34.04
C GLY A 1080 1.60 -20.59 33.37
N ARG A 1081 2.29 -19.46 33.19
CA ARG A 1081 1.89 -18.34 32.33
C ARG A 1081 2.93 -18.12 31.22
N ILE A 1082 2.49 -17.57 30.08
CA ILE A 1082 3.34 -17.23 28.94
C ILE A 1082 3.38 -15.71 28.84
N ASP A 1083 4.58 -15.13 28.90
CA ASP A 1083 4.82 -13.71 28.64
C ASP A 1083 5.59 -13.56 27.31
N VAL A 1084 5.16 -12.65 26.44
CA VAL A 1084 5.80 -12.35 25.15
C VAL A 1084 6.36 -10.93 25.18
N LEU A 1085 7.64 -10.78 24.87
CA LEU A 1085 8.31 -9.48 24.72
C LEU A 1085 8.30 -9.04 23.26
N LEU A 1086 7.78 -7.85 22.99
CA LEU A 1086 8.00 -7.14 21.73
C LEU A 1086 8.98 -5.98 22.00
N GLY A 1087 9.93 -5.75 21.08
CA GLY A 1087 10.93 -4.70 21.23
C GLY A 1087 10.29 -3.32 21.30
N GLY A 1088 10.71 -2.50 22.28
CA GLY A 1088 10.28 -1.10 22.41
C GLY A 1088 9.90 -0.62 23.82
N GLY A 1089 9.82 -1.48 24.83
CA GLY A 1089 9.69 -1.07 26.23
C GLY A 1089 8.28 -1.00 26.82
N ASP A 1090 7.23 -1.44 26.12
CA ASP A 1090 5.88 -1.61 26.68
C ASP A 1090 5.54 -3.09 26.97
N VAL A 1091 4.89 -3.35 28.11
CA VAL A 1091 4.44 -4.70 28.53
C VAL A 1091 2.93 -4.83 28.32
N LEU A 1092 2.50 -5.77 27.48
CA LEU A 1092 1.10 -6.17 27.39
C LEU A 1092 0.83 -7.33 28.37
N LEU A 1093 0.15 -7.07 29.49
CA LEU A 1093 -0.34 -8.11 30.40
C LEU A 1093 -1.58 -8.78 29.81
N THR A 1094 -1.42 -9.94 29.17
CA THR A 1094 -2.57 -10.80 28.83
C THR A 1094 -2.72 -11.86 29.93
N GLY A 1095 -3.81 -11.78 30.69
CA GLY A 1095 -4.08 -12.69 31.80
C GLY A 1095 -4.73 -14.01 31.36
N ILE A 1096 -4.10 -14.80 30.48
CA ILE A 1096 -4.64 -16.11 30.08
C ILE A 1096 -4.01 -17.22 30.93
N GLN A 1097 -4.83 -17.99 31.66
CA GLN A 1097 -4.40 -19.23 32.30
C GLN A 1097 -4.44 -20.39 31.31
N LEU A 1098 -3.35 -21.18 31.25
CA LEU A 1098 -3.21 -22.38 30.40
C LEU A 1098 -4.29 -23.45 30.61
N SER A 1099 -5.06 -23.39 31.70
CA SER A 1099 -6.19 -24.28 31.99
C SER A 1099 -7.45 -23.99 31.16
N GLN A 1100 -7.48 -22.92 30.34
CA GLN A 1100 -8.63 -22.52 29.54
C GLN A 1100 -8.54 -22.83 28.03
N LEU A 1101 -7.42 -23.40 27.56
CA LEU A 1101 -7.28 -23.83 26.17
C LEU A 1101 -7.77 -25.27 25.98
N SER A 1102 -8.54 -25.52 24.92
CA SER A 1102 -8.98 -26.87 24.56
C SER A 1102 -8.12 -27.43 23.43
N ALA A 1103 -8.03 -28.76 23.31
CA ALA A 1103 -7.22 -29.41 22.27
C ALA A 1103 -7.83 -29.14 20.88
N GLY A 1104 -7.28 -28.15 20.17
CA GLY A 1104 -7.72 -27.75 18.83
C GLY A 1104 -7.35 -26.32 18.42
N ASP A 1105 -6.94 -25.47 19.36
CA ASP A 1105 -6.62 -24.07 19.05
C ASP A 1105 -5.17 -23.93 18.55
N PHE A 1106 -4.98 -23.44 17.32
CA PHE A 1106 -3.67 -23.06 16.78
C PHE A 1106 -3.44 -21.56 16.97
N LEU A 1107 -2.26 -21.19 17.46
CA LEU A 1107 -1.72 -19.83 17.33
C LEU A 1107 -1.16 -19.68 15.90
N VAL A 1108 -1.53 -18.61 15.19
CA VAL A 1108 -0.73 -18.10 14.05
C VAL A 1108 0.25 -17.08 14.61
#